data_AF-A0AAV1WVD7-F1
#
_entry.id   AF-A0AAV1WVD7-F1
#
_cell.length_a   1.000
_cell.length_b   1.000
_cell.length_c   1.000
_cell.angle_alpha   90.00
_cell.angle_beta   90.00
_cell.angle_gamma   90.00
#
_symmetry.space_group_name_H-M   'P 1'
#
loop_
_entity.id
_entity.type
_entity.pdbx_description
1 polymer ?
#
loop_
_entity_poly.entity_id
_entity_poly.type
_entity_poly.pdbx_seq_one_letter_code
_entity_poly.pdbx_strand_id
1 'polypeptide(L)'
;MAPPATSSSSRVELAKWCVTKEWSKAIRVLDSIISQSPSIQDIYNRAFCYSKLELNKHVIKDCDKALQLDPTVLQPYILKGHALSVLGRKADALLVWEQGYQHAQNRCDDLKQLLELEELLATAKQGTDALCETHGPSIPQSESKSPSNRKLNEIYKNQDGLSAQAELCGNDSDKSEIHLKSTDNFDSKNELHDEDRGSNKFIGHVNGSPDVIDTLSYNSESCNDLSDASDSCEKVSTNSSDSTSATEILRNPIISKLIFPHERKDEARKNKFSVAQISSKNSVSVDFRLSRGIAEVNEGKYDDAISIFDKILKEDRAYPEALIGRGTAYAFQRELDAAIADFTKAIQFNPMAGEAWKRRGQARAALGEFVEAIEDLTKALEFEPNTEDIFHERGIVNFKFKEFDAAVEDLSACVKLDKDNKSAYTYLGLALSSIGEYEKAEEAHLKSLQIDRNFLEAWAHRTQLYHDLAKPTKAHDCLNEALKIDERYARAYYLRGSLFHAMGEHRKAIKDLTMALSIDSSSIECLYLRASCYHAVGHYKEAVKDYDAALDLELDSVDKFVLQCLAFYQKEVALYTASKNNSDFCWFDIDGDIDTLFKEYWCKKLHPKNVCEKVFRQPPLRESLRKGKLRKPEFTITKQKVALLQAADSIGKKIQYDCPGFLPNRRQHRMAGLAAIEIAQKVSKAWRSEWKHSNKSNSKNGKRARRRERFNMPSQNRGGAGCSTSSNLETSSHTLDDRPSGRTMSWKDVYSSAVRWRQIAEPCDPVLWVNKLSEEFNSGFGSHKSMILGQAKVVRYFPNYERTLYILKTVMKERSYVHSRKDEIIDLSQDGKLEEIMQAKSCSDLYKVIGEDFWLANWCNSTAFEGKQLEGTRITLVKKGEHGFDFAIRRPCTPARWENFDAEMTMAWEAICNAYCGENYGSADFNALENVRDAILRMTYYWYNFMPLSRGSAAVGFVVMLGLLLAANMEFTGSIPQDLQVDWEAILTSDPNSFVDSVKKWLYPSLKVTTSWKDYPDIASTFETTGSVVAALSCFDD
;
A
#
# COMPACT_ATOMS: atom_id res chain seq x y z
N MET A 1 -61.49 18.91 -63.69
CA MET A 1 -62.09 18.40 -62.44
C MET A 1 -61.64 16.96 -62.28
N ALA A 2 -60.93 16.63 -61.20
CA ALA A 2 -60.63 15.24 -60.84
C ALA A 2 -61.79 14.67 -60.01
N PRO A 3 -62.03 13.34 -60.02
CA PRO A 3 -63.12 12.75 -59.24
C PRO A 3 -62.83 12.83 -57.73
N PRO A 4 -63.86 12.80 -56.86
CA PRO A 4 -63.65 12.69 -55.42
C PRO A 4 -62.99 11.34 -55.10
N ALA A 5 -61.90 11.38 -54.33
CA ALA A 5 -61.24 10.17 -53.88
C ALA A 5 -62.20 9.33 -53.01
N THR A 6 -62.32 8.04 -53.32
CA THR A 6 -63.10 7.11 -52.50
C THR A 6 -62.44 6.96 -51.13
N SER A 7 -63.23 6.86 -50.05
CA SER A 7 -62.74 6.85 -48.66
C SER A 7 -61.71 5.75 -48.35
N SER A 8 -61.69 4.67 -49.14
CA SER A 8 -60.67 3.62 -49.12
C SER A 8 -59.27 4.12 -49.49
N SER A 9 -59.14 5.05 -50.45
CA SER A 9 -57.86 5.57 -50.93
C SER A 9 -57.15 6.40 -49.85
N SER A 10 -57.89 7.29 -49.18
CA SER A 10 -57.36 8.17 -48.13
C SER A 10 -56.85 7.39 -46.92
N ARG A 11 -57.46 6.24 -46.59
CA ARG A 11 -57.01 5.35 -45.50
C ARG A 11 -55.68 4.67 -45.82
N VAL A 12 -55.48 4.23 -47.06
CA VAL A 12 -54.22 3.62 -47.52
C VAL A 12 -53.09 4.65 -47.56
N GLU A 13 -53.37 5.87 -48.01
CA GLU A 13 -52.40 6.97 -47.95
C GLU A 13 -52.03 7.33 -46.51
N LEU A 14 -52.99 7.41 -45.59
CA LEU A 14 -52.73 7.67 -44.18
C LEU A 14 -51.78 6.62 -43.58
N ALA A 15 -52.05 5.33 -43.79
CA ALA A 15 -51.20 4.24 -43.31
C ALA A 15 -49.77 4.36 -43.85
N LYS A 16 -49.62 4.69 -45.15
CA LYS A 16 -48.31 4.93 -45.77
C LYS A 16 -47.54 6.06 -45.09
N TRP A 17 -48.16 7.22 -44.88
CA TRP A 17 -47.48 8.37 -44.27
C TRP A 17 -47.13 8.15 -42.79
N CYS A 18 -47.94 7.38 -42.05
CA CYS A 18 -47.60 6.96 -40.68
C CYS A 18 -46.39 6.01 -40.64
N VAL A 19 -46.31 5.05 -41.57
CA VAL A 19 -45.14 4.15 -41.68
C VAL A 19 -43.86 4.90 -42.05
N THR A 20 -43.94 5.87 -42.97
CA THR A 20 -42.79 6.72 -43.34
C THR A 20 -42.53 7.86 -42.35
N LYS A 21 -43.23 7.92 -41.21
CA LYS A 21 -43.12 8.97 -40.17
C LYS A 21 -43.32 10.40 -40.69
N GLU A 22 -44.05 10.59 -41.79
CA GLU A 22 -44.32 11.90 -42.39
C GLU A 22 -45.58 12.56 -41.79
N TRP A 23 -45.50 12.90 -40.50
CA TRP A 23 -46.65 13.35 -39.69
C TRP A 23 -47.41 14.55 -40.29
N SER A 24 -46.71 15.52 -40.88
CA SER A 24 -47.33 16.69 -41.53
C SER A 24 -48.18 16.33 -42.76
N LYS A 25 -47.87 15.24 -43.47
CA LYS A 25 -48.71 14.72 -44.57
C LYS A 25 -49.86 13.89 -44.01
N ALA A 26 -49.61 13.06 -43.00
CA ALA A 26 -50.65 12.30 -42.29
C ALA A 26 -51.75 13.22 -41.72
N ILE A 27 -51.38 14.37 -41.13
CA ILE A 27 -52.34 15.37 -40.63
C ILE A 27 -53.24 15.91 -41.74
N ARG A 28 -52.69 16.27 -42.92
CA ARG A 28 -53.50 16.77 -44.06
C ARG A 28 -54.50 15.73 -44.57
N VAL A 29 -54.11 14.44 -44.57
CA VAL A 29 -55.02 13.34 -44.93
C VAL A 29 -56.09 13.16 -43.85
N LEU A 30 -55.74 13.24 -42.56
CA LEU A 30 -56.68 13.21 -41.44
C LEU A 30 -57.66 14.39 -41.47
N ASP A 31 -57.21 15.60 -41.82
CA ASP A 31 -58.10 16.77 -41.98
C ASP A 31 -59.14 16.55 -43.08
N SER A 32 -58.76 15.91 -44.18
CA SER A 32 -59.68 15.53 -45.25
C SER A 32 -60.66 14.43 -44.81
N ILE A 33 -60.22 13.44 -44.04
CA ILE A 33 -61.08 12.38 -43.51
C ILE A 33 -62.06 12.93 -42.48
N ILE A 34 -61.59 13.73 -41.51
CA ILE A 34 -62.39 14.31 -40.42
C ILE A 34 -63.43 15.31 -40.94
N SER A 35 -63.14 16.02 -42.04
CA SER A 35 -64.10 16.94 -42.67
C SER A 35 -65.17 16.23 -43.52
N GLN A 36 -64.92 15.01 -43.98
CA GLN A 36 -65.91 14.19 -44.70
C GLN A 36 -66.75 13.32 -43.76
N SER A 37 -66.12 12.69 -42.76
CA SER A 37 -66.75 11.82 -41.77
C SER A 37 -65.95 11.80 -40.47
N PRO A 38 -66.32 12.59 -39.45
CA PRO A 38 -65.57 12.67 -38.20
C PRO A 38 -65.75 11.40 -37.35
N SER A 39 -64.72 10.55 -37.27
CA SER A 39 -64.64 9.46 -36.29
C SER A 39 -63.76 9.86 -35.10
N ILE A 40 -64.13 9.42 -33.90
CA ILE A 40 -63.39 9.67 -32.65
C ILE A 40 -61.96 9.12 -32.77
N GLN A 41 -61.82 7.92 -33.36
CA GLN A 41 -60.56 7.29 -33.74
C GLN A 41 -59.63 8.24 -34.52
N ASP A 42 -60.17 8.97 -35.49
CA ASP A 42 -59.37 9.81 -36.38
C ASP A 42 -58.96 11.12 -35.70
N ILE A 43 -59.81 11.64 -34.82
CA ILE A 43 -59.52 12.84 -34.03
C ILE A 43 -58.33 12.58 -33.09
N TYR A 44 -58.31 11.46 -32.35
CA TYR A 44 -57.16 11.16 -31.47
C TYR A 44 -55.93 10.63 -32.23
N ASN A 45 -56.10 10.02 -33.42
CA ASN A 45 -54.97 9.75 -34.32
C ASN A 45 -54.33 11.04 -34.83
N ARG A 46 -55.11 12.10 -35.07
CA ARG A 46 -54.57 13.43 -35.41
C ARG A 46 -53.89 14.08 -34.21
N ALA A 47 -54.45 13.94 -33.01
CA ALA A 47 -53.77 14.34 -31.76
C ALA A 47 -52.40 13.63 -31.58
N PHE A 48 -52.32 12.32 -31.88
CA PHE A 48 -51.05 11.58 -31.89
C PHE A 48 -50.07 12.12 -32.94
N CYS A 49 -50.53 12.43 -34.16
CA CYS A 49 -49.66 13.04 -35.17
C CYS A 49 -49.15 14.43 -34.74
N TYR A 50 -49.99 15.22 -34.06
CA TYR A 50 -49.58 16.50 -33.47
C TYR A 50 -48.56 16.33 -32.32
N SER A 51 -48.63 15.25 -31.53
CA SER A 51 -47.67 15.01 -30.44
C SER A 51 -46.29 14.64 -30.99
N LYS A 52 -46.22 13.93 -32.12
CA LYS A 52 -44.95 13.65 -32.84
C LYS A 52 -44.34 14.86 -33.56
N LEU A 53 -45.02 16.00 -33.55
CA LEU A 53 -44.52 17.30 -34.01
C LEU A 53 -44.44 18.34 -32.88
N GLU A 54 -44.57 17.91 -31.61
CA GLU A 54 -44.53 18.76 -30.41
C GLU A 54 -45.57 19.90 -30.39
N LEU A 55 -46.63 19.79 -31.21
CA LEU A 55 -47.69 20.79 -31.34
C LEU A 55 -48.72 20.65 -30.20
N ASN A 56 -48.25 20.67 -28.95
CA ASN A 56 -48.98 20.30 -27.73
C ASN A 56 -50.34 21.01 -27.54
N LYS A 57 -50.48 22.28 -27.99
CA LYS A 57 -51.76 23.00 -27.97
C LYS A 57 -52.83 22.39 -28.89
N HIS A 58 -52.42 21.80 -30.02
CA HIS A 58 -53.30 21.08 -30.95
C HIS A 58 -53.64 19.68 -30.42
N VAL A 59 -52.68 19.00 -29.78
CA VAL A 59 -52.91 17.72 -29.07
C VAL A 59 -54.03 17.87 -28.05
N ILE A 60 -53.92 18.86 -27.15
CA ILE A 60 -54.93 19.11 -26.11
C ILE A 60 -56.30 19.39 -26.73
N LYS A 61 -56.37 20.25 -27.76
CA LYS A 61 -57.63 20.61 -28.44
C LYS A 61 -58.34 19.41 -29.09
N ASP A 62 -57.58 18.53 -29.75
CA ASP A 62 -58.16 17.33 -30.37
C ASP A 62 -58.50 16.25 -29.34
N CYS A 63 -57.70 16.09 -28.28
CA CYS A 63 -58.05 15.21 -27.16
C CYS A 63 -59.31 15.69 -26.43
N ASP A 64 -59.45 16.98 -26.14
CA ASP A 64 -60.66 17.55 -25.55
C ASP A 64 -61.90 17.30 -26.43
N LYS A 65 -61.74 17.43 -27.75
CA LYS A 65 -62.81 17.13 -28.71
C LYS A 65 -63.14 15.63 -28.76
N ALA A 66 -62.16 14.74 -28.64
CA ALA A 66 -62.39 13.29 -28.58
C ALA A 66 -63.13 12.91 -27.29
N LEU A 67 -62.69 13.43 -26.14
CA LEU A 67 -63.30 13.16 -24.82
C LEU A 67 -64.72 13.74 -24.66
N GLN A 68 -65.04 14.83 -25.37
CA GLN A 68 -66.42 15.33 -25.46
C GLN A 68 -67.35 14.43 -26.28
N LEU A 69 -66.81 13.60 -27.18
CA LEU A 69 -67.58 12.67 -28.01
C LEU A 69 -67.71 11.30 -27.34
N ASP A 70 -66.64 10.81 -26.71
CA ASP A 70 -66.63 9.58 -25.92
C ASP A 70 -65.56 9.65 -24.80
N PRO A 71 -65.97 9.75 -23.52
CA PRO A 71 -65.05 9.77 -22.38
C PRO A 71 -64.54 8.37 -21.98
N THR A 72 -64.94 7.30 -22.66
CA THR A 72 -64.48 5.93 -22.35
C THR A 72 -63.16 5.54 -23.03
N VAL A 73 -62.71 6.33 -24.01
CA VAL A 73 -61.45 6.09 -24.73
C VAL A 73 -60.28 6.61 -23.89
N LEU A 74 -59.29 5.75 -23.59
CA LEU A 74 -58.16 6.10 -22.70
C LEU A 74 -57.03 6.87 -23.40
N GLN A 75 -56.72 6.56 -24.67
CA GLN A 75 -55.64 7.20 -25.43
C GLN A 75 -55.66 8.74 -25.42
N PRO A 76 -56.81 9.44 -25.53
CA PRO A 76 -56.88 10.90 -25.38
C PRO A 76 -56.44 11.42 -24.01
N TYR A 77 -56.72 10.71 -22.90
CA TYR A 77 -56.25 11.09 -21.57
C TYR A 77 -54.73 11.00 -21.47
N ILE A 78 -54.14 9.91 -21.96
CA ILE A 78 -52.68 9.72 -21.99
C ILE A 78 -52.01 10.84 -22.80
N LEU A 79 -52.44 11.06 -24.04
CA LEU A 79 -51.89 12.09 -24.93
C LEU A 79 -52.07 13.51 -24.38
N LYS A 80 -53.22 13.82 -23.77
CA LYS A 80 -53.49 15.13 -23.15
C LYS A 80 -52.63 15.37 -21.91
N GLY A 81 -52.48 14.37 -21.05
CA GLY A 81 -51.63 14.47 -19.86
C GLY A 81 -50.15 14.69 -20.21
N HIS A 82 -49.61 13.95 -21.19
CA HIS A 82 -48.26 14.23 -21.70
C HIS A 82 -48.11 15.65 -22.26
N ALA A 83 -49.05 16.10 -23.10
CA ALA A 83 -49.02 17.45 -23.68
C ALA A 83 -49.11 18.55 -22.60
N LEU A 84 -49.85 18.32 -21.50
CA LEU A 84 -49.91 19.23 -20.35
C LEU A 84 -48.62 19.21 -19.54
N SER A 85 -48.02 18.04 -19.31
CA SER A 85 -46.76 17.88 -18.58
C SER A 85 -45.59 18.57 -19.30
N VAL A 86 -45.48 18.40 -20.63
CA VAL A 86 -44.48 19.09 -21.47
C VAL A 86 -44.70 20.60 -21.49
N LEU A 87 -45.94 21.08 -21.35
CA LEU A 87 -46.25 22.52 -21.17
C LEU A 87 -46.06 23.02 -19.72
N GLY A 88 -45.42 22.24 -18.84
CA GLY A 88 -45.15 22.59 -17.44
C GLY A 88 -46.36 22.51 -16.51
N ARG A 89 -47.54 22.12 -17.02
CA ARG A 89 -48.81 22.07 -16.26
C ARG A 89 -48.98 20.72 -15.56
N LYS A 90 -48.01 20.36 -14.71
CA LYS A 90 -47.92 19.03 -14.06
C LYS A 90 -49.17 18.66 -13.24
N ALA A 91 -49.76 19.61 -12.50
CA ALA A 91 -50.98 19.38 -11.73
C ALA A 91 -52.19 19.04 -12.62
N ASP A 92 -52.33 19.73 -13.76
CA ASP A 92 -53.40 19.44 -14.72
C ASP A 92 -53.17 18.11 -15.45
N ALA A 93 -51.91 17.74 -15.69
CA ALA A 93 -51.55 16.43 -16.26
C ALA A 93 -51.96 15.28 -15.33
N LEU A 94 -51.61 15.39 -14.04
CA LEU A 94 -51.99 14.40 -13.01
C LEU A 94 -53.52 14.26 -12.92
N LEU A 95 -54.25 15.38 -12.87
CA LEU A 95 -55.72 15.37 -12.81
C LEU A 95 -56.36 14.72 -14.06
N VAL A 96 -55.77 14.91 -15.24
CA VAL A 96 -56.22 14.27 -16.49
C VAL A 96 -55.93 12.76 -16.48
N TRP A 97 -54.77 12.32 -15.99
CA TRP A 97 -54.47 10.90 -15.86
C TRP A 97 -55.34 10.20 -14.81
N GLU A 98 -55.64 10.85 -13.67
CA GLU A 98 -56.56 10.32 -12.66
C GLU A 98 -57.99 10.17 -13.19
N GLN A 99 -58.46 11.13 -14.00
CA GLN A 99 -59.75 11.01 -14.69
C GLN A 99 -59.78 9.82 -15.65
N GLY A 100 -58.74 9.65 -16.48
CA GLY A 100 -58.62 8.50 -17.38
C GLY A 100 -58.64 7.17 -16.62
N TYR A 101 -57.91 7.10 -15.50
CA TYR A 101 -57.86 5.93 -14.65
C TYR A 101 -59.22 5.58 -14.00
N GLN A 102 -59.96 6.57 -13.48
CA GLN A 102 -61.30 6.36 -12.92
C GLN A 102 -62.32 5.90 -13.97
N HIS A 103 -62.20 6.36 -15.22
CA HIS A 103 -63.00 5.83 -16.33
C HIS A 103 -62.60 4.39 -16.70
N ALA A 104 -61.31 4.05 -16.68
CA ALA A 104 -60.80 2.72 -16.98
C ALA A 104 -61.28 1.65 -15.97
N GLN A 105 -61.19 1.95 -14.66
CA GLN A 105 -61.57 1.05 -13.57
C GLN A 105 -63.01 0.50 -13.67
N ASN A 106 -63.91 1.22 -14.34
CA ASN A 106 -65.32 0.87 -14.43
C ASN A 106 -65.71 0.07 -15.68
N ARG A 107 -64.86 -0.02 -16.73
CA ARG A 107 -65.30 -0.59 -18.03
C ARG A 107 -64.25 -0.92 -19.12
N CYS A 108 -62.94 -1.05 -18.83
CA CYS A 108 -61.94 -1.20 -19.90
C CYS A 108 -61.43 -2.63 -20.15
N ASP A 109 -61.31 -3.01 -21.42
CA ASP A 109 -60.63 -4.24 -21.89
C ASP A 109 -59.12 -4.04 -22.17
N ASP A 110 -58.65 -2.80 -22.43
CA ASP A 110 -57.26 -2.52 -22.78
C ASP A 110 -56.36 -2.42 -21.54
N LEU A 111 -55.90 -3.59 -21.09
CA LEU A 111 -54.94 -3.74 -20.00
C LEU A 111 -53.62 -2.98 -20.25
N LYS A 112 -53.22 -2.75 -21.51
CA LYS A 112 -51.96 -2.05 -21.81
C LYS A 112 -52.07 -0.55 -21.53
N GLN A 113 -53.14 0.08 -22.01
CA GLN A 113 -53.41 1.50 -21.74
C GLN A 113 -53.70 1.76 -20.25
N LEU A 114 -54.27 0.79 -19.54
CA LEU A 114 -54.46 0.86 -18.08
C LEU A 114 -53.12 0.87 -17.33
N LEU A 115 -52.20 -0.06 -17.65
CA LEU A 115 -50.88 -0.12 -17.00
C LEU A 115 -50.03 1.12 -17.31
N GLU A 116 -50.10 1.66 -18.52
CA GLU A 116 -49.44 2.93 -18.90
C GLU A 116 -49.97 4.11 -18.06
N LEU A 117 -51.28 4.16 -17.78
CA LEU A 117 -51.86 5.16 -16.87
C LEU A 117 -51.44 4.96 -15.41
N GLU A 118 -51.31 3.73 -14.91
CA GLU A 118 -50.84 3.47 -13.55
C GLU A 118 -49.37 3.88 -13.34
N GLU A 119 -48.50 3.61 -14.32
CA GLU A 119 -47.08 4.03 -14.30
C GLU A 119 -46.94 5.56 -14.34
N LEU A 120 -47.71 6.24 -15.20
CA LEU A 120 -47.74 7.70 -15.27
C LEU A 120 -48.27 8.35 -13.97
N LEU A 121 -49.21 7.70 -13.29
CA LEU A 121 -49.70 8.18 -11.99
C LEU A 121 -48.71 7.94 -10.85
N ALA A 122 -48.01 6.80 -10.84
CA ALA A 122 -46.98 6.51 -9.84
C ALA A 122 -45.81 7.50 -9.94
N THR A 123 -45.29 7.70 -11.15
CA THR A 123 -44.20 8.65 -11.42
C THR A 123 -44.60 10.11 -11.15
N ALA A 124 -45.83 10.51 -11.49
CA ALA A 124 -46.30 11.87 -11.22
C ALA A 124 -46.47 12.17 -9.72
N LYS A 125 -46.87 11.18 -8.90
CA LYS A 125 -47.08 11.35 -7.45
C LYS A 125 -45.78 11.40 -6.65
N GLN A 126 -44.77 10.60 -7.02
CA GLN A 126 -43.42 10.71 -6.45
C GLN A 126 -42.81 12.12 -6.64
N GLY A 127 -43.18 12.81 -7.71
CA GLY A 127 -42.76 14.20 -7.96
C GLY A 127 -43.48 15.27 -7.12
N THR A 128 -44.58 14.96 -6.43
CA THR A 128 -45.31 15.91 -5.56
C THR A 128 -44.96 15.77 -4.08
N ASP A 129 -44.62 14.57 -3.60
CA ASP A 129 -44.29 14.35 -2.19
C ASP A 129 -42.91 14.94 -1.81
N ALA A 130 -42.03 15.16 -2.78
CA ALA A 130 -40.70 15.76 -2.61
C ALA A 130 -40.69 17.26 -2.22
N LEU A 131 -41.85 17.87 -1.93
CA LEU A 131 -41.98 19.31 -1.63
C LEU A 131 -42.69 19.63 -0.30
N CYS A 132 -43.02 18.64 0.55
CA CYS A 132 -43.81 18.92 1.75
C CYS A 132 -43.52 18.08 3.01
N GLU A 133 -42.25 17.90 3.42
CA GLU A 133 -41.92 17.44 4.77
C GLU A 133 -40.84 18.30 5.46
N THR A 134 -41.29 19.28 6.26
CA THR A 134 -40.51 19.83 7.38
C THR A 134 -41.17 19.43 8.69
N HIS A 135 -40.55 18.51 9.43
CA HIS A 135 -41.06 18.06 10.72
C HIS A 135 -40.87 19.12 11.82
N GLY A 136 -41.95 19.39 12.57
CA GLY A 136 -41.96 20.12 13.84
C GLY A 136 -43.15 19.63 14.69
N PRO A 137 -43.00 19.36 15.99
CA PRO A 137 -43.82 18.34 16.66
C PRO A 137 -45.15 18.83 17.24
N SER A 138 -46.14 17.94 17.31
CA SER A 138 -47.44 18.19 17.94
C SER A 138 -47.60 17.45 19.29
N ILE A 139 -47.84 18.21 20.35
CA ILE A 139 -48.39 17.76 21.65
C ILE A 139 -49.85 18.30 21.74
N PRO A 140 -50.82 17.58 22.34
CA PRO A 140 -52.23 17.74 21.97
C PRO A 140 -53.03 18.82 22.73
N GLN A 141 -53.98 19.40 21.99
CA GLN A 141 -55.28 20.02 22.34
C GLN A 141 -55.50 20.66 23.73
N SER A 142 -55.89 21.95 23.72
CA SER A 142 -57.02 22.45 24.52
C SER A 142 -57.68 23.73 23.97
N GLU A 143 -58.98 23.62 23.67
CA GLU A 143 -60.06 24.64 23.76
C GLU A 143 -59.92 26.09 23.23
N SER A 144 -60.59 26.29 22.09
CA SER A 144 -61.40 27.46 21.64
C SER A 144 -61.73 28.63 22.59
N LYS A 145 -61.64 29.87 22.05
CA LYS A 145 -62.73 30.88 21.83
C LYS A 145 -62.13 32.29 21.56
N SER A 146 -62.13 32.79 20.31
CA SER A 146 -63.19 33.64 19.67
C SER A 146 -62.92 35.17 19.84
N PRO A 147 -63.58 36.08 19.07
CA PRO A 147 -63.51 36.13 17.61
C PRO A 147 -63.39 37.55 16.98
N SER A 148 -63.21 37.56 15.65
CA SER A 148 -63.80 38.51 14.68
C SER A 148 -63.19 39.91 14.42
N ASN A 149 -63.04 40.19 13.11
CA ASN A 149 -63.32 41.45 12.39
C ASN A 149 -62.52 42.74 12.76
N ARG A 150 -62.20 43.64 11.82
CA ARG A 150 -62.60 43.81 10.42
C ARG A 150 -61.55 44.64 9.65
N LYS A 151 -61.56 44.52 8.30
CA LYS A 151 -60.94 45.41 7.29
C LYS A 151 -60.90 46.91 7.72
N LEU A 152 -59.86 47.70 7.43
CA LEU A 152 -59.53 48.11 6.04
C LEU A 152 -58.10 48.66 5.85
N ASN A 153 -57.61 48.45 4.61
CA ASN A 153 -56.61 49.18 3.82
C ASN A 153 -56.56 50.72 4.02
N GLU A 154 -55.52 51.49 3.66
CA GLU A 154 -54.12 51.30 3.17
C GLU A 154 -53.56 52.71 2.81
N ILE A 155 -52.31 52.84 2.31
CA ILE A 155 -51.71 54.08 1.72
C ILE A 155 -51.30 55.14 2.80
N TYR A 156 -50.10 55.76 2.81
CA TYR A 156 -48.94 55.79 1.90
C TYR A 156 -47.60 56.12 2.63
N LYS A 157 -46.46 55.75 1.99
CA LYS A 157 -45.14 56.43 1.92
C LYS A 157 -44.24 56.70 3.16
N ASN A 158 -42.98 56.26 2.95
CA ASN A 158 -41.69 56.94 3.16
C ASN A 158 -41.05 57.11 4.56
N GLN A 159 -39.91 56.40 4.71
CA GLN A 159 -38.55 56.88 5.05
C GLN A 159 -38.11 57.35 6.46
N ASP A 160 -36.93 56.81 6.82
CA ASP A 160 -35.78 57.37 7.55
C ASP A 160 -35.77 57.52 9.10
N GLY A 161 -34.60 57.22 9.68
CA GLY A 161 -34.18 57.45 11.09
C GLY A 161 -34.08 56.18 11.95
N LEU A 162 -32.90 55.64 12.30
CA LEU A 162 -31.95 56.06 13.38
C LEU A 162 -32.55 55.88 14.80
N SER A 163 -31.88 55.32 15.83
CA SER A 163 -30.44 55.06 16.06
C SER A 163 -30.17 54.14 17.30
N ALA A 164 -28.89 53.75 17.49
CA ALA A 164 -28.21 53.43 18.77
C ALA A 164 -28.62 52.17 19.57
N GLN A 165 -27.76 51.49 20.36
CA GLN A 165 -26.40 51.80 20.83
C GLN A 165 -25.61 50.51 21.22
N ALA A 166 -24.28 50.53 20.98
CA ALA A 166 -23.09 50.05 21.75
C ALA A 166 -23.10 48.74 22.61
N GLU A 167 -21.99 48.07 22.97
CA GLU A 167 -20.55 48.41 23.15
C GLU A 167 -19.60 47.28 22.62
N LEU A 168 -18.48 47.56 21.92
CA LEU A 168 -17.05 47.65 22.38
C LEU A 168 -16.50 46.39 23.09
N CYS A 169 -15.23 45.93 22.98
CA CYS A 169 -14.04 46.16 22.13
C CYS A 169 -13.08 44.94 22.38
N GLY A 170 -12.03 44.61 21.62
CA GLY A 170 -11.49 45.16 20.37
C GLY A 170 -10.16 44.48 19.99
N ASN A 171 -9.70 44.74 18.75
CA ASN A 171 -8.29 44.97 18.32
C ASN A 171 -7.30 43.79 18.37
N ASP A 172 -6.29 43.62 17.49
CA ASP A 172 -5.84 44.26 16.24
C ASP A 172 -4.79 43.29 15.60
N SER A 173 -4.35 43.33 14.34
CA SER A 173 -4.56 44.25 13.21
C SER A 173 -4.22 43.56 11.86
N ASP A 174 -4.89 43.96 10.78
CA ASP A 174 -4.51 43.68 9.39
C ASP A 174 -3.49 44.71 8.85
N LYS A 175 -2.85 44.38 7.70
CA LYS A 175 -3.00 45.09 6.39
C LYS A 175 -1.72 45.20 5.56
N SER A 176 -1.82 44.84 4.28
CA SER A 176 -1.88 45.86 3.20
C SER A 176 -2.35 45.27 1.86
N GLU A 177 -3.27 45.98 1.21
CA GLU A 177 -3.80 45.70 -0.13
C GLU A 177 -2.96 46.42 -1.19
N ILE A 178 -2.85 45.88 -2.42
CA ILE A 178 -2.83 46.70 -3.65
C ILE A 178 -3.70 46.03 -4.72
N HIS A 179 -4.60 46.81 -5.33
CA HIS A 179 -5.46 46.45 -6.47
C HIS A 179 -4.68 46.17 -7.77
N LEU A 180 -5.24 45.34 -8.69
CA LEU A 180 -5.72 45.81 -10.01
C LEU A 180 -6.42 44.74 -10.90
N LYS A 181 -7.71 45.00 -11.15
CA LYS A 181 -8.55 44.75 -12.35
C LYS A 181 -8.25 43.60 -13.34
N SER A 182 -9.23 42.69 -13.39
CA SER A 182 -9.91 42.11 -14.58
C SER A 182 -9.65 42.70 -15.98
N THR A 183 -9.62 41.83 -16.99
CA THR A 183 -10.24 42.07 -18.31
C THR A 183 -10.73 40.76 -18.93
N ASP A 184 -11.90 40.78 -19.56
CA ASP A 184 -12.57 39.60 -20.13
C ASP A 184 -12.37 39.47 -21.67
N ASN A 185 -12.60 38.24 -22.16
CA ASN A 185 -13.42 37.88 -23.34
C ASN A 185 -12.90 37.90 -24.81
N PHE A 186 -13.31 36.82 -25.51
CA PHE A 186 -13.37 36.55 -26.97
C PHE A 186 -12.01 36.51 -27.74
N ASP A 187 -11.82 35.75 -28.84
CA ASP A 187 -12.81 35.20 -29.80
C ASP A 187 -12.36 33.87 -30.51
N SER A 188 -13.11 33.42 -31.52
CA SER A 188 -13.11 32.03 -32.07
C SER A 188 -12.62 31.87 -33.55
N LYS A 189 -12.27 30.61 -33.94
CA LYS A 189 -12.21 30.02 -35.32
C LYS A 189 -11.06 30.47 -36.28
N ASN A 190 -10.35 29.61 -37.04
CA ASN A 190 -10.78 28.61 -38.06
C ASN A 190 -9.64 27.65 -38.52
N GLU A 191 -9.95 26.36 -38.77
CA GLU A 191 -9.74 25.55 -40.03
C GLU A 191 -8.58 25.92 -41.03
N LEU A 192 -7.70 25.03 -41.57
CA LEU A 192 -7.91 23.75 -42.32
C LEU A 192 -6.57 23.10 -42.86
N HIS A 193 -6.62 21.80 -43.25
CA HIS A 193 -5.75 21.04 -44.22
C HIS A 193 -4.23 20.78 -43.92
N ASP A 194 -3.56 19.70 -44.34
CA ASP A 194 -3.93 18.38 -44.95
C ASP A 194 -2.77 17.36 -44.90
N GLU A 195 -3.09 16.05 -44.96
CA GLU A 195 -2.34 14.86 -45.49
C GLU A 195 -0.82 14.64 -45.19
N ASP A 196 -0.18 13.46 -45.29
CA ASP A 196 -0.54 12.13 -45.82
C ASP A 196 0.30 10.99 -45.15
N ARG A 197 -0.16 9.73 -45.30
CA ARG A 197 0.56 8.42 -45.39
C ARG A 197 1.85 8.11 -44.60
N GLY A 198 1.93 6.87 -44.08
CA GLY A 198 3.24 6.23 -43.83
C GLY A 198 3.30 4.87 -43.11
N SER A 199 2.66 3.81 -43.62
CA SER A 199 2.83 2.45 -43.07
C SER A 199 4.21 1.85 -43.37
N ASN A 200 4.85 1.16 -42.41
CA ASN A 200 5.49 -0.14 -42.71
C ASN A 200 5.84 -1.00 -41.49
N LYS A 201 5.60 -2.31 -41.65
CA LYS A 201 6.14 -3.38 -40.79
C LYS A 201 7.63 -3.58 -41.08
N PHE A 202 8.41 -3.99 -40.08
CA PHE A 202 9.51 -4.92 -40.32
C PHE A 202 9.57 -5.99 -39.23
N ILE A 203 9.72 -7.24 -39.68
CA ILE A 203 9.92 -8.43 -38.84
C ILE A 203 11.43 -8.67 -38.73
N GLY A 204 11.91 -8.94 -37.52
CA GLY A 204 13.29 -9.37 -37.26
C GLY A 204 13.36 -10.36 -36.11
N HIS A 205 13.31 -11.66 -36.42
CA HIS A 205 13.72 -12.70 -35.46
C HIS A 205 15.23 -12.63 -35.24
N VAL A 206 15.70 -12.82 -34.00
CA VAL A 206 16.58 -13.95 -33.60
C VAL A 206 16.88 -13.92 -32.10
N ASN A 207 16.77 -15.12 -31.51
CA ASN A 207 17.12 -15.60 -30.17
C ASN A 207 18.13 -14.80 -29.31
N GLY A 208 17.77 -14.65 -28.03
CA GLY A 208 18.66 -14.43 -26.88
C GLY A 208 17.90 -14.70 -25.59
N SER A 209 18.44 -15.52 -24.68
CA SER A 209 17.78 -15.91 -23.42
C SER A 209 17.51 -14.71 -22.50
N PRO A 210 16.34 -14.61 -21.85
CA PRO A 210 16.06 -13.51 -20.93
C PRO A 210 16.68 -13.77 -19.55
N ASP A 211 17.51 -12.83 -19.11
CA ASP A 211 17.96 -12.73 -17.73
C ASP A 211 16.80 -12.42 -16.76
N VAL A 212 16.97 -12.85 -15.50
CA VAL A 212 15.97 -12.72 -14.43
C VAL A 212 15.73 -11.24 -14.09
N ILE A 213 14.48 -10.79 -14.23
CA ILE A 213 14.03 -9.46 -13.82
C ILE A 213 13.33 -9.56 -12.46
N ASP A 214 13.87 -8.87 -11.44
CA ASP A 214 13.20 -8.67 -10.15
C ASP A 214 11.99 -7.72 -10.31
N THR A 215 10.79 -8.29 -10.40
CA THR A 215 9.51 -7.58 -10.21
C THR A 215 8.85 -8.00 -8.89
N LEU A 216 9.05 -7.19 -7.85
CA LEU A 216 8.33 -7.30 -6.58
C LEU A 216 6.91 -6.74 -6.73
N SER A 217 5.89 -7.48 -6.30
CA SER A 217 4.47 -7.11 -6.49
C SER A 217 3.56 -7.87 -5.53
N TYR A 218 2.98 -7.13 -4.58
CA TYR A 218 1.86 -7.58 -3.74
C TYR A 218 0.56 -6.92 -4.21
N ASN A 219 -0.56 -7.65 -4.12
CA ASN A 219 -1.89 -7.11 -4.34
C ASN A 219 -2.93 -7.64 -3.32
N SER A 220 -3.89 -6.78 -3.04
CA SER A 220 -5.21 -6.96 -2.40
C SER A 220 -5.66 -8.35 -1.91
N GLU A 221 -6.02 -8.43 -0.62
CA GLU A 221 -6.93 -9.45 -0.07
C GLU A 221 -8.41 -9.09 -0.34
N SER A 222 -9.23 -10.11 -0.66
CA SER A 222 -10.70 -10.21 -0.54
C SER A 222 -11.24 -11.08 -1.69
N CYS A 223 -12.11 -12.08 -1.52
CA CYS A 223 -12.47 -12.92 -0.36
C CYS A 223 -13.25 -14.15 -0.89
N ASN A 224 -13.52 -15.12 -0.02
CA ASN A 224 -14.45 -16.26 -0.20
C ASN A 224 -14.12 -17.27 -1.32
N ASP A 225 -13.73 -18.46 -0.89
CA ASP A 225 -14.01 -19.72 -1.60
C ASP A 225 -14.85 -20.63 -0.67
N LEU A 226 -15.79 -21.38 -1.23
CA LEU A 226 -15.74 -22.86 -1.27
C LEU A 226 -17.11 -23.45 -1.67
N SER A 227 -17.09 -24.33 -2.67
CA SER A 227 -18.13 -25.33 -2.93
C SER A 227 -17.49 -26.68 -3.25
N ASP A 228 -18.01 -27.73 -2.63
CA ASP A 228 -17.95 -29.17 -2.98
C ASP A 228 -16.56 -29.85 -3.17
N ALA A 229 -16.32 -31.09 -2.73
CA ALA A 229 -17.20 -32.25 -2.80
C ALA A 229 -16.82 -33.41 -1.84
N SER A 230 -17.69 -34.44 -1.82
CA SER A 230 -17.53 -35.86 -1.40
C SER A 230 -16.10 -36.41 -1.19
N ASP A 231 -15.83 -37.34 -0.26
CA ASP A 231 -16.46 -38.68 -0.27
C ASP A 231 -16.25 -39.57 0.99
N SER A 232 -17.22 -40.48 1.22
CA SER A 232 -17.11 -41.82 1.85
C SER A 232 -16.87 -42.09 3.37
N CYS A 233 -17.68 -43.06 3.87
CA CYS A 233 -17.42 -44.13 4.86
C CYS A 233 -17.60 -43.98 6.40
N GLU A 234 -18.65 -44.70 6.89
CA GLU A 234 -18.71 -45.57 8.10
C GLU A 234 -18.58 -44.96 9.52
N LYS A 235 -19.27 -45.41 10.60
CA LYS A 235 -20.35 -46.41 10.84
C LYS A 235 -20.89 -46.25 12.29
N VAL A 236 -22.09 -46.80 12.58
CA VAL A 236 -22.51 -47.39 13.90
C VAL A 236 -22.74 -46.39 15.08
N SER A 237 -23.82 -46.42 15.88
CA SER A 237 -25.04 -47.29 15.92
C SER A 237 -26.11 -46.83 16.95
N THR A 238 -27.36 -47.33 16.80
CA THR A 238 -28.41 -47.61 17.86
C THR A 238 -28.96 -46.42 18.69
N ASN A 239 -30.23 -46.27 19.13
CA ASN A 239 -31.53 -47.01 19.08
C ASN A 239 -32.63 -46.08 19.69
N SER A 240 -33.96 -46.32 19.73
CA SER A 240 -34.97 -47.10 18.95
C SER A 240 -36.38 -46.87 19.57
N SER A 241 -37.50 -47.02 18.82
CA SER A 241 -38.93 -47.22 19.27
C SER A 241 -39.59 -46.15 20.20
N ASP A 242 -40.90 -45.84 20.25
CA ASP A 242 -42.18 -46.17 19.56
C ASP A 242 -43.18 -45.00 19.88
N SER A 243 -44.05 -44.46 19.01
CA SER A 243 -45.34 -44.91 18.38
C SER A 243 -46.66 -44.47 19.09
N THR A 244 -47.72 -44.13 18.30
CA THR A 244 -49.17 -43.90 18.65
C THR A 244 -49.56 -42.60 19.44
N SER A 245 -50.31 -41.61 18.91
CA SER A 245 -51.76 -41.45 18.54
C SER A 245 -52.71 -41.11 19.73
N ALA A 246 -53.77 -40.27 19.69
CA ALA A 246 -54.30 -39.24 18.76
C ALA A 246 -55.52 -38.50 19.41
N THR A 247 -55.92 -37.31 18.92
CA THR A 247 -57.26 -36.61 19.08
C THR A 247 -57.79 -36.25 20.50
N GLU A 248 -58.69 -35.26 20.74
CA GLU A 248 -59.06 -33.93 20.18
C GLU A 248 -60.10 -33.26 21.16
N ILE A 249 -60.56 -32.02 20.89
CA ILE A 249 -61.87 -31.41 21.30
C ILE A 249 -62.02 -30.64 22.66
N LEU A 250 -61.92 -29.30 22.55
CA LEU A 250 -62.87 -28.22 22.96
C LEU A 250 -63.12 -27.73 24.44
N ARG A 251 -63.20 -26.37 24.51
CA ARG A 251 -63.94 -25.43 25.42
C ARG A 251 -63.24 -24.71 26.60
N ASN A 252 -62.77 -23.49 26.29
CA ASN A 252 -62.78 -22.24 27.09
C ASN A 252 -64.15 -21.94 27.76
N PRO A 253 -64.30 -21.08 28.82
CA PRO A 253 -63.91 -19.63 28.73
C PRO A 253 -63.63 -18.79 30.03
N ILE A 254 -63.18 -17.53 29.81
CA ILE A 254 -63.47 -16.29 30.60
C ILE A 254 -62.93 -16.17 32.05
N ILE A 255 -62.52 -15.02 32.62
CA ILE A 255 -61.94 -13.70 32.21
C ILE A 255 -61.49 -13.02 33.55
N SER A 256 -60.63 -12.00 33.73
CA SER A 256 -59.87 -10.98 32.95
C SER A 256 -58.52 -10.73 33.69
N LYS A 257 -57.70 -9.64 33.60
CA LYS A 257 -57.78 -8.28 33.03
C LYS A 257 -56.35 -7.74 32.74
N LEU A 258 -56.21 -6.93 31.68
CA LEU A 258 -55.20 -5.88 31.41
C LEU A 258 -53.78 -6.21 30.85
N ILE A 259 -53.59 -5.70 29.61
CA ILE A 259 -52.40 -5.10 28.95
C ILE A 259 -51.61 -5.97 27.92
N PHE A 260 -51.38 -5.35 26.76
CA PHE A 260 -50.85 -5.82 25.45
C PHE A 260 -49.67 -4.90 25.02
N PRO A 261 -48.87 -5.19 23.98
CA PRO A 261 -48.26 -6.50 23.66
C PRO A 261 -46.82 -6.43 23.08
N HIS A 262 -46.20 -7.60 22.96
CA HIS A 262 -45.12 -7.91 22.02
C HIS A 262 -45.72 -8.61 20.77
N GLU A 263 -45.05 -8.54 19.61
CA GLU A 263 -45.26 -9.51 18.53
C GLU A 263 -44.00 -10.33 18.22
N ARG A 264 -44.20 -11.62 17.94
CA ARG A 264 -43.21 -12.57 17.46
C ARG A 264 -43.93 -13.62 16.62
N LYS A 265 -43.38 -13.90 15.42
CA LYS A 265 -43.64 -15.00 14.47
C LYS A 265 -44.81 -15.97 14.75
N ASP A 266 -45.68 -16.10 13.76
CA ASP A 266 -46.45 -17.31 13.46
C ASP A 266 -46.29 -17.68 11.97
N GLU A 267 -46.33 -18.98 11.63
CA GLU A 267 -46.38 -19.45 10.23
C GLU A 267 -47.83 -19.54 9.73
N ALA A 268 -48.11 -19.08 8.51
CA ALA A 268 -49.38 -19.38 7.85
C ALA A 268 -49.25 -19.59 6.33
N ARG A 269 -49.50 -20.84 5.92
CA ARG A 269 -50.10 -21.30 4.65
C ARG A 269 -49.52 -20.77 3.32
N LYS A 270 -48.99 -21.75 2.57
CA LYS A 270 -49.00 -21.82 1.09
C LYS A 270 -50.25 -21.17 0.48
N ASN A 271 -50.09 -20.00 -0.13
CA ASN A 271 -50.81 -19.68 -1.36
C ASN A 271 -49.84 -19.90 -2.52
N LYS A 272 -50.15 -20.87 -3.38
CA LYS A 272 -49.54 -20.92 -4.72
C LYS A 272 -49.96 -19.64 -5.43
N PHE A 273 -49.02 -18.74 -5.69
CA PHE A 273 -49.12 -17.99 -6.94
C PHE A 273 -48.94 -19.01 -8.06
N SER A 274 -50.06 -19.45 -8.61
CA SER A 274 -50.04 -20.14 -9.89
C SER A 274 -49.43 -19.16 -10.89
N VAL A 275 -48.26 -19.50 -11.41
CA VAL A 275 -47.80 -18.93 -12.68
C VAL A 275 -48.92 -19.25 -13.66
N ALA A 276 -49.68 -18.23 -14.04
CA ALA A 276 -50.66 -18.37 -15.10
C ALA A 276 -49.90 -18.88 -16.32
N GLN A 277 -50.29 -20.05 -16.84
CA GLN A 277 -49.71 -20.56 -18.07
C GLN A 277 -49.97 -19.53 -19.18
N ILE A 278 -48.97 -18.72 -19.49
CA ILE A 278 -48.97 -17.91 -20.70
C ILE A 278 -49.06 -18.90 -21.85
N SER A 279 -50.14 -18.79 -22.62
CA SER A 279 -50.40 -19.69 -23.74
C SER A 279 -49.21 -19.66 -24.70
N SER A 280 -48.76 -20.84 -25.11
CA SER A 280 -47.58 -21.03 -25.95
C SER A 280 -47.83 -20.57 -27.39
N LYS A 281 -47.89 -19.25 -27.61
CA LYS A 281 -47.80 -18.53 -28.89
C LYS A 281 -47.87 -17.01 -28.66
N ASN A 282 -46.81 -16.45 -28.09
CA ASN A 282 -46.40 -15.05 -28.27
C ASN A 282 -44.90 -14.99 -27.99
N SER A 283 -44.12 -14.40 -28.89
CA SER A 283 -42.67 -14.27 -28.72
C SER A 283 -42.37 -13.31 -27.57
N VAL A 284 -41.72 -13.81 -26.52
CA VAL A 284 -41.21 -12.95 -25.44
C VAL A 284 -40.16 -12.00 -26.05
N SER A 285 -40.33 -10.68 -25.87
CA SER A 285 -39.40 -9.69 -26.47
C SER A 285 -37.95 -10.02 -26.08
N VAL A 286 -37.02 -9.71 -26.98
CA VAL A 286 -35.58 -9.83 -26.69
C VAL A 286 -35.24 -8.95 -25.50
N ASP A 287 -35.77 -7.73 -25.44
CA ASP A 287 -35.55 -6.77 -24.34
C ASP A 287 -35.98 -7.33 -22.98
N PHE A 288 -37.16 -7.98 -22.90
CA PHE A 288 -37.61 -8.62 -21.65
C PHE A 288 -36.70 -9.77 -21.22
N ARG A 289 -36.18 -10.55 -22.19
CA ARG A 289 -35.21 -11.61 -21.90
C ARG A 289 -33.87 -11.04 -21.47
N LEU A 290 -33.43 -9.94 -22.07
CA LEU A 290 -32.21 -9.23 -21.73
C LEU A 290 -32.30 -8.65 -20.30
N SER A 291 -33.35 -7.90 -19.99
CA SER A 291 -33.59 -7.34 -18.65
C SER A 291 -33.69 -8.43 -17.59
N ARG A 292 -34.34 -9.56 -17.89
CA ARG A 292 -34.34 -10.70 -16.96
C ARG A 292 -32.94 -11.29 -16.80
N GLY A 293 -32.18 -11.49 -17.88
CA GLY A 293 -30.80 -11.97 -17.79
C GLY A 293 -29.93 -11.09 -16.90
N ILE A 294 -30.02 -9.76 -17.06
CA ILE A 294 -29.32 -8.78 -16.21
C ILE A 294 -29.79 -8.86 -14.75
N ALA A 295 -31.09 -9.04 -14.50
CA ALA A 295 -31.61 -9.24 -13.15
C ALA A 295 -31.07 -10.53 -12.50
N GLU A 296 -31.01 -11.67 -13.22
CA GLU A 296 -30.42 -12.90 -12.68
C GLU A 296 -28.90 -12.74 -12.40
N VAL A 297 -28.15 -11.94 -13.18
CA VAL A 297 -26.75 -11.57 -12.85
C VAL A 297 -26.70 -10.78 -11.53
N ASN A 298 -27.55 -9.77 -11.37
CA ASN A 298 -27.60 -8.94 -10.16
C ASN A 298 -28.07 -9.73 -8.92
N GLU A 299 -28.87 -10.79 -9.11
CA GLU A 299 -29.27 -11.74 -8.07
C GLU A 299 -28.24 -12.86 -7.80
N GLY A 300 -27.11 -12.88 -8.52
CA GLY A 300 -26.02 -13.84 -8.34
C GLY A 300 -26.25 -15.22 -8.98
N LYS A 301 -27.28 -15.39 -9.82
CA LYS A 301 -27.65 -16.66 -10.49
C LYS A 301 -27.03 -16.73 -11.88
N TYR A 302 -25.70 -16.79 -11.92
CA TYR A 302 -24.94 -16.65 -13.16
C TYR A 302 -25.28 -17.71 -14.22
N ASP A 303 -25.50 -18.98 -13.83
CA ASP A 303 -25.86 -20.04 -14.78
C ASP A 303 -27.23 -19.82 -15.46
N ASP A 304 -28.22 -19.33 -14.70
CA ASP A 304 -29.54 -18.98 -15.25
C ASP A 304 -29.44 -17.77 -16.17
N ALA A 305 -28.65 -16.76 -15.79
CA ALA A 305 -28.35 -15.61 -16.63
C ALA A 305 -27.68 -16.02 -17.95
N ILE A 306 -26.62 -16.84 -17.89
CA ILE A 306 -25.90 -17.40 -19.03
C ILE A 306 -26.88 -18.18 -19.92
N SER A 307 -27.71 -19.04 -19.33
CA SER A 307 -28.75 -19.80 -20.03
C SER A 307 -29.81 -18.90 -20.71
N ILE A 308 -30.06 -17.69 -20.21
CA ILE A 308 -30.94 -16.70 -20.84
C ILE A 308 -30.22 -15.99 -22.00
N PHE A 309 -29.00 -15.50 -21.79
CA PHE A 309 -28.21 -14.84 -22.84
C PHE A 309 -27.89 -15.82 -23.98
N ASP A 310 -27.60 -17.08 -23.70
CA ASP A 310 -27.44 -18.16 -24.69
C ASP A 310 -28.65 -18.34 -25.60
N LYS A 311 -29.86 -18.12 -25.08
CA LYS A 311 -31.09 -18.21 -25.88
C LYS A 311 -31.22 -17.00 -26.81
N ILE A 312 -30.82 -15.81 -26.35
CA ILE A 312 -30.74 -14.60 -27.20
C ILE A 312 -29.67 -14.80 -28.28
N LEU A 313 -28.47 -15.27 -27.91
CA LEU A 313 -27.34 -15.47 -28.81
C LEU A 313 -27.50 -16.65 -29.79
N LYS A 314 -28.46 -17.56 -29.54
CA LYS A 314 -28.93 -18.56 -30.51
C LYS A 314 -29.85 -17.97 -31.58
N GLU A 315 -30.57 -16.91 -31.28
CA GLU A 315 -31.44 -16.19 -32.20
C GLU A 315 -30.67 -15.12 -32.99
N ASP A 316 -29.84 -14.32 -32.31
CA ASP A 316 -28.90 -13.37 -32.90
C ASP A 316 -27.52 -13.47 -32.25
N ARG A 317 -26.55 -14.05 -32.98
CA ARG A 317 -25.17 -14.25 -32.52
C ARG A 317 -24.36 -12.96 -32.36
N ALA A 318 -24.82 -11.85 -32.93
CA ALA A 318 -24.10 -10.58 -32.95
C ALA A 318 -24.62 -9.58 -31.92
N TYR A 319 -25.66 -9.92 -31.14
CA TYR A 319 -26.35 -9.03 -30.21
C TYR A 319 -25.44 -8.57 -29.05
N PRO A 320 -24.91 -7.32 -29.06
CA PRO A 320 -23.80 -6.92 -28.19
C PRO A 320 -24.16 -6.95 -26.70
N GLU A 321 -25.38 -6.54 -26.33
CA GLU A 321 -25.81 -6.43 -24.94
C GLU A 321 -25.95 -7.82 -24.28
N ALA A 322 -26.28 -8.86 -25.05
CA ALA A 322 -26.30 -10.24 -24.54
C ALA A 322 -24.90 -10.85 -24.45
N LEU A 323 -23.96 -10.44 -25.32
CA LEU A 323 -22.55 -10.81 -25.18
C LEU A 323 -21.92 -10.14 -23.94
N ILE A 324 -22.20 -8.85 -23.70
CA ILE A 324 -21.77 -8.13 -22.50
C ILE A 324 -22.41 -8.76 -21.24
N GLY A 325 -23.72 -9.05 -21.27
CA GLY A 325 -24.42 -9.69 -20.16
C GLY A 325 -23.84 -11.07 -19.82
N ARG A 326 -23.60 -11.92 -20.83
CA ARG A 326 -23.02 -13.26 -20.63
C ARG A 326 -21.56 -13.20 -20.18
N GLY A 327 -20.75 -12.32 -20.79
CA GLY A 327 -19.37 -12.08 -20.36
C GLY A 327 -19.29 -11.58 -18.93
N THR A 328 -20.21 -10.73 -18.49
CA THR A 328 -20.30 -10.25 -17.10
C THR A 328 -20.65 -11.39 -16.14
N ALA A 329 -21.56 -12.29 -16.51
CA ALA A 329 -21.86 -13.49 -15.72
C ALA A 329 -20.64 -14.43 -15.57
N TYR A 330 -19.91 -14.69 -16.67
CA TYR A 330 -18.65 -15.45 -16.63
C TYR A 330 -17.59 -14.78 -15.74
N ALA A 331 -17.46 -13.45 -15.80
CA ALA A 331 -16.52 -12.71 -14.96
C ALA A 331 -16.83 -12.87 -13.46
N PHE A 332 -18.11 -12.85 -13.07
CA PHE A 332 -18.52 -13.12 -11.69
C PHE A 332 -18.34 -14.59 -11.27
N GLN A 333 -18.37 -15.54 -12.20
CA GLN A 333 -17.96 -16.94 -11.98
C GLN A 333 -16.43 -17.14 -11.96
N ARG A 334 -15.64 -16.06 -12.09
CA ARG A 334 -14.17 -16.06 -12.27
C ARG A 334 -13.69 -16.75 -13.57
N GLU A 335 -14.57 -17.01 -14.53
CA GLU A 335 -14.21 -17.47 -15.89
C GLU A 335 -13.76 -16.29 -16.77
N LEU A 336 -12.64 -15.65 -16.37
CA LEU A 336 -12.17 -14.40 -16.95
C LEU A 336 -11.82 -14.52 -18.45
N ASP A 337 -11.26 -15.64 -18.90
CA ASP A 337 -10.99 -15.90 -20.32
C ASP A 337 -12.27 -15.95 -21.17
N ALA A 338 -13.32 -16.61 -20.65
CA ALA A 338 -14.61 -16.69 -21.31
C ALA A 338 -15.30 -15.31 -21.38
N ALA A 339 -15.19 -14.54 -20.29
CA ALA A 339 -15.64 -13.15 -20.24
C ALA A 339 -14.94 -12.28 -21.29
N ILE A 340 -13.60 -12.28 -21.33
CA ILE A 340 -12.78 -11.52 -22.29
C ILE A 340 -13.10 -11.92 -23.74
N ALA A 341 -13.33 -13.21 -24.00
CA ALA A 341 -13.72 -13.69 -25.32
C ALA A 341 -15.09 -13.15 -25.78
N ASP A 342 -16.07 -13.04 -24.88
CA ASP A 342 -17.39 -12.49 -25.21
C ASP A 342 -17.40 -10.96 -25.30
N PHE A 343 -16.69 -10.24 -24.41
CA PHE A 343 -16.51 -8.79 -24.56
C PHE A 343 -15.77 -8.45 -25.85
N THR A 344 -14.78 -9.25 -26.25
CA THR A 344 -14.07 -9.07 -27.52
C THR A 344 -14.99 -9.27 -28.73
N LYS A 345 -15.93 -10.22 -28.69
CA LYS A 345 -16.97 -10.36 -29.73
C LYS A 345 -17.91 -9.15 -29.71
N ALA A 346 -18.34 -8.68 -28.54
CA ALA A 346 -19.20 -7.50 -28.43
C ALA A 346 -18.55 -6.27 -29.07
N ILE A 347 -17.25 -6.05 -28.83
CA ILE A 347 -16.44 -5.00 -29.45
C ILE A 347 -16.27 -5.20 -30.97
N GLN A 348 -16.11 -6.45 -31.44
CA GLN A 348 -16.03 -6.75 -32.87
C GLN A 348 -17.34 -6.45 -33.62
N PHE A 349 -18.50 -6.68 -32.99
CA PHE A 349 -19.81 -6.40 -33.58
C PHE A 349 -20.24 -4.94 -33.40
N ASN A 350 -19.90 -4.30 -32.27
CA ASN A 350 -20.12 -2.89 -32.01
C ASN A 350 -18.87 -2.25 -31.36
N PRO A 351 -17.96 -1.67 -32.18
CA PRO A 351 -16.74 -1.03 -31.66
C PRO A 351 -16.99 0.18 -30.75
N MET A 352 -18.20 0.77 -30.78
CA MET A 352 -18.58 1.94 -29.98
C MET A 352 -19.24 1.57 -28.64
N ALA A 353 -19.29 0.29 -28.27
CA ALA A 353 -19.83 -0.16 -26.99
C ALA A 353 -18.85 0.11 -25.83
N GLY A 354 -18.87 1.32 -25.26
CA GLY A 354 -17.99 1.74 -24.15
C GLY A 354 -17.99 0.75 -22.96
N GLU A 355 -19.17 0.33 -22.53
CA GLU A 355 -19.35 -0.74 -21.51
C GLU A 355 -18.58 -2.03 -21.84
N ALA A 356 -18.52 -2.47 -23.11
CA ALA A 356 -17.79 -3.68 -23.48
C ALA A 356 -16.27 -3.52 -23.34
N TRP A 357 -15.74 -2.35 -23.69
CA TRP A 357 -14.34 -1.98 -23.46
C TRP A 357 -14.04 -1.92 -21.95
N LYS A 358 -14.87 -1.24 -21.16
CA LYS A 358 -14.73 -1.15 -19.69
C LYS A 358 -14.70 -2.53 -19.03
N ARG A 359 -15.66 -3.39 -19.35
CA ARG A 359 -15.77 -4.75 -18.79
C ARG A 359 -14.60 -5.65 -19.19
N ARG A 360 -14.11 -5.54 -20.44
CA ARG A 360 -12.90 -6.27 -20.86
C ARG A 360 -11.66 -5.77 -20.11
N GLY A 361 -11.52 -4.46 -19.94
CA GLY A 361 -10.44 -3.87 -19.15
C GLY A 361 -10.43 -4.34 -17.70
N GLN A 362 -11.60 -4.37 -17.04
CA GLN A 362 -11.76 -4.94 -15.69
C GLN A 362 -11.35 -6.43 -15.63
N ALA A 363 -11.81 -7.26 -16.57
CA ALA A 363 -11.47 -8.68 -16.60
C ALA A 363 -9.97 -8.93 -16.85
N ARG A 364 -9.36 -8.15 -17.75
CA ARG A 364 -7.92 -8.16 -18.02
C ARG A 364 -7.09 -7.73 -16.82
N ALA A 365 -7.50 -6.67 -16.12
CA ALA A 365 -6.85 -6.24 -14.88
C ALA A 365 -6.93 -7.31 -13.77
N ALA A 366 -8.00 -8.12 -13.75
CA ALA A 366 -8.13 -9.25 -12.83
C ALA A 366 -7.21 -10.43 -13.19
N LEU A 367 -6.88 -10.63 -14.47
CA LEU A 367 -5.84 -11.56 -14.92
C LEU A 367 -4.40 -11.01 -14.77
N GLY A 368 -4.23 -9.71 -14.51
CA GLY A 368 -2.93 -9.04 -14.46
C GLY A 368 -2.42 -8.53 -15.82
N GLU A 369 -3.24 -8.57 -16.86
CA GLU A 369 -3.00 -7.93 -18.18
C GLU A 369 -3.17 -6.40 -18.06
N PHE A 370 -2.31 -5.75 -17.26
CA PHE A 370 -2.50 -4.36 -16.86
C PHE A 370 -2.36 -3.36 -18.02
N VAL A 371 -1.47 -3.61 -18.99
CA VAL A 371 -1.27 -2.69 -20.14
C VAL A 371 -2.51 -2.71 -21.02
N GLU A 372 -2.96 -3.89 -21.40
CA GLU A 372 -4.14 -4.13 -22.21
C GLU A 372 -5.42 -3.66 -21.50
N ALA A 373 -5.46 -3.73 -20.17
CA ALA A 373 -6.54 -3.17 -19.37
C ALA A 373 -6.56 -1.63 -19.39
N ILE A 374 -5.40 -0.97 -19.28
CA ILE A 374 -5.29 0.50 -19.38
C ILE A 374 -5.67 0.98 -20.78
N GLU A 375 -5.27 0.27 -21.83
CA GLU A 375 -5.70 0.54 -23.21
C GLU A 375 -7.22 0.43 -23.36
N ASP A 376 -7.83 -0.65 -22.88
CA ASP A 376 -9.28 -0.88 -22.95
C ASP A 376 -10.08 0.18 -22.16
N LEU A 377 -9.64 0.52 -20.95
CA LEU A 377 -10.30 1.56 -20.13
C LEU A 377 -10.11 2.96 -20.71
N THR A 378 -8.98 3.22 -21.37
CA THR A 378 -8.77 4.47 -22.13
C THR A 378 -9.70 4.54 -23.34
N LYS A 379 -9.92 3.42 -24.05
CA LYS A 379 -10.91 3.34 -25.13
C LYS A 379 -12.34 3.53 -24.62
N ALA A 380 -12.69 3.03 -23.43
CA ALA A 380 -13.98 3.30 -22.82
C ALA A 380 -14.21 4.81 -22.59
N LEU A 381 -13.21 5.53 -22.07
CA LEU A 381 -13.26 7.00 -21.88
C LEU A 381 -13.34 7.82 -23.17
N GLU A 382 -12.91 7.28 -24.32
CA GLU A 382 -13.12 7.93 -25.62
C GLU A 382 -14.60 7.94 -26.05
N PHE A 383 -15.37 6.92 -25.65
CA PHE A 383 -16.80 6.80 -25.96
C PHE A 383 -17.70 7.42 -24.88
N GLU A 384 -17.30 7.27 -23.62
CA GLU A 384 -18.03 7.74 -22.43
C GLU A 384 -17.13 8.70 -21.62
N PRO A 385 -16.96 9.96 -22.08
CA PRO A 385 -16.11 10.93 -21.42
C PRO A 385 -16.78 11.50 -20.15
N ASN A 386 -15.98 11.67 -19.09
CA ASN A 386 -16.40 12.16 -17.77
C ASN A 386 -17.23 11.18 -16.92
N THR A 387 -17.13 9.87 -17.15
CA THR A 387 -17.73 8.85 -16.26
C THR A 387 -16.78 8.53 -15.10
N GLU A 388 -17.26 8.68 -13.87
CA GLU A 388 -16.49 8.51 -12.64
C GLU A 388 -16.01 7.08 -12.40
N ASP A 389 -16.75 6.08 -12.91
CA ASP A 389 -16.46 4.66 -12.70
C ASP A 389 -15.27 4.20 -13.55
N ILE A 390 -15.16 4.62 -14.81
CA ILE A 390 -14.00 4.31 -15.66
C ILE A 390 -12.74 4.97 -15.10
N PHE A 391 -12.84 6.22 -14.61
CA PHE A 391 -11.72 6.88 -13.93
C PHE A 391 -11.33 6.16 -12.62
N HIS A 392 -12.29 5.69 -11.84
CA HIS A 392 -12.04 4.90 -10.64
C HIS A 392 -11.27 3.62 -10.96
N GLU A 393 -11.76 2.85 -11.93
CA GLU A 393 -11.16 1.58 -12.34
C GLU A 393 -9.79 1.78 -12.98
N ARG A 394 -9.64 2.69 -13.96
CA ARG A 394 -8.33 2.96 -14.58
C ARG A 394 -7.33 3.50 -13.58
N GLY A 395 -7.77 4.31 -12.61
CA GLY A 395 -6.96 4.76 -11.49
C GLY A 395 -6.46 3.62 -10.59
N ILE A 396 -7.31 2.63 -10.28
CA ILE A 396 -6.90 1.42 -9.54
C ILE A 396 -5.93 0.57 -10.37
N VAL A 397 -6.18 0.39 -11.67
CA VAL A 397 -5.30 -0.38 -12.55
C VAL A 397 -3.94 0.29 -12.68
N ASN A 398 -3.89 1.61 -12.90
CA ASN A 398 -2.68 2.41 -12.90
C ASN A 398 -1.91 2.28 -11.57
N PHE A 399 -2.60 2.35 -10.42
CA PHE A 399 -1.99 2.14 -9.11
C PHE A 399 -1.36 0.74 -8.97
N LYS A 400 -2.08 -0.31 -9.39
CA LYS A 400 -1.58 -1.71 -9.36
C LYS A 400 -0.41 -1.92 -10.32
N PHE A 401 -0.42 -1.25 -11.47
CA PHE A 401 0.66 -1.24 -12.47
C PHE A 401 1.86 -0.37 -12.04
N LYS A 402 1.69 0.45 -11.00
CA LYS A 402 2.67 1.40 -10.42
C LYS A 402 2.93 2.67 -11.23
N GLU A 403 2.00 3.01 -12.11
CA GLU A 403 1.90 4.34 -12.71
C GLU A 403 1.10 5.23 -11.74
N PHE A 404 1.73 5.54 -10.61
CA PHE A 404 1.16 6.31 -9.50
C PHE A 404 0.76 7.73 -9.89
N ASP A 405 1.51 8.41 -10.77
CA ASP A 405 1.15 9.76 -11.23
C ASP A 405 -0.16 9.72 -12.05
N ALA A 406 -0.30 8.77 -12.97
CA ALA A 406 -1.53 8.54 -13.74
C ALA A 406 -2.70 8.10 -12.82
N ALA A 407 -2.41 7.27 -11.81
CA ALA A 407 -3.41 6.90 -10.80
C ALA A 407 -3.89 8.11 -10.00
N VAL A 408 -3.00 9.03 -9.60
CA VAL A 408 -3.39 10.27 -8.93
C VAL A 408 -4.25 11.14 -9.84
N GLU A 409 -3.94 11.24 -11.14
CA GLU A 409 -4.76 12.00 -12.10
C GLU A 409 -6.18 11.42 -12.23
N ASP A 410 -6.29 10.12 -12.54
CA ASP A 410 -7.57 9.42 -12.71
C ASP A 410 -8.42 9.43 -11.45
N LEU A 411 -7.83 9.09 -10.29
CA LEU A 411 -8.56 9.08 -9.02
C LEU A 411 -8.94 10.49 -8.56
N SER A 412 -8.14 11.52 -8.91
CA SER A 412 -8.49 12.92 -8.69
C SER A 412 -9.60 13.41 -9.64
N ALA A 413 -9.73 12.83 -10.84
CA ALA A 413 -10.86 13.10 -11.73
C ALA A 413 -12.14 12.43 -11.18
N CYS A 414 -12.06 11.16 -10.77
CA CYS A 414 -13.15 10.43 -10.13
C CYS A 414 -13.73 11.20 -8.93
N VAL A 415 -12.91 11.57 -7.92
CA VAL A 415 -13.43 12.24 -6.70
C VAL A 415 -13.93 13.68 -6.90
N LYS A 416 -13.72 14.27 -8.09
CA LYS A 416 -14.32 15.56 -8.47
C LYS A 416 -15.74 15.37 -9.01
N LEU A 417 -15.98 14.26 -9.72
CA LEU A 417 -17.26 13.87 -10.30
C LEU A 417 -18.17 13.25 -9.22
N ASP A 418 -17.69 12.20 -8.55
CA ASP A 418 -18.35 11.58 -7.39
C ASP A 418 -17.57 11.88 -6.10
N LYS A 419 -18.14 12.79 -5.30
CA LYS A 419 -17.54 13.23 -4.03
C LYS A 419 -17.77 12.26 -2.87
N ASP A 420 -18.61 11.25 -3.06
CA ASP A 420 -18.96 10.26 -2.04
C ASP A 420 -18.30 8.88 -2.32
N ASN A 421 -17.39 8.81 -3.31
CA ASN A 421 -16.61 7.60 -3.60
C ASN A 421 -15.48 7.36 -2.58
N LYS A 422 -15.81 6.70 -1.47
CA LYS A 422 -14.85 6.27 -0.44
C LYS A 422 -13.69 5.42 -0.97
N SER A 423 -13.93 4.58 -1.98
CA SER A 423 -12.91 3.72 -2.58
C SER A 423 -11.88 4.55 -3.35
N ALA A 424 -12.34 5.48 -4.20
CA ALA A 424 -11.49 6.39 -4.94
C ALA A 424 -10.61 7.25 -4.02
N TYR A 425 -11.17 7.79 -2.92
CA TYR A 425 -10.37 8.50 -1.92
C TYR A 425 -9.31 7.63 -1.23
N THR A 426 -9.61 6.35 -1.00
CA THR A 426 -8.65 5.41 -0.39
C THR A 426 -7.49 5.10 -1.32
N TYR A 427 -7.76 4.77 -2.60
CA TYR A 427 -6.71 4.55 -3.59
C TYR A 427 -5.94 5.84 -3.92
N LEU A 428 -6.60 6.99 -3.93
CA LEU A 428 -5.94 8.30 -4.10
C LEU A 428 -4.93 8.54 -2.97
N GLY A 429 -5.29 8.21 -1.73
CA GLY A 429 -4.36 8.25 -0.59
C GLY A 429 -3.14 7.35 -0.78
N LEU A 430 -3.32 6.13 -1.28
CA LEU A 430 -2.22 5.20 -1.57
C LEU A 430 -1.30 5.69 -2.70
N ALA A 431 -1.86 6.21 -3.77
CA ALA A 431 -1.11 6.76 -4.90
C ALA A 431 -0.32 8.01 -4.48
N LEU A 432 -0.97 8.96 -3.77
CA LEU A 432 -0.33 10.14 -3.18
C LEU A 432 0.79 9.76 -2.20
N SER A 433 0.59 8.77 -1.35
CA SER A 433 1.63 8.26 -0.44
C SER A 433 2.82 7.68 -1.21
N SER A 434 2.57 7.01 -2.34
CA SER A 434 3.61 6.41 -3.17
C SER A 434 4.47 7.49 -3.84
N ILE A 435 3.86 8.56 -4.36
CA ILE A 435 4.58 9.74 -4.85
C ILE A 435 5.01 10.72 -3.74
N GLY A 436 4.95 10.32 -2.47
CA GLY A 436 5.45 11.06 -1.31
C GLY A 436 4.69 12.33 -0.91
N GLU A 437 3.47 12.52 -1.40
CA GLU A 437 2.55 13.62 -1.05
C GLU A 437 1.78 13.28 0.25
N TYR A 438 2.51 13.00 1.33
CA TYR A 438 1.96 12.33 2.53
C TYR A 438 0.84 13.10 3.25
N GLU A 439 0.85 14.44 3.19
CA GLU A 439 -0.20 15.26 3.81
C GLU A 439 -1.53 15.11 3.05
N LYS A 440 -1.48 15.22 1.72
CA LYS A 440 -2.63 14.97 0.84
C LYS A 440 -3.11 13.52 0.93
N ALA A 441 -2.21 12.57 1.14
CA ALA A 441 -2.56 11.18 1.42
C ALA A 441 -3.32 11.03 2.76
N GLU A 442 -2.85 11.69 3.82
CA GLU A 442 -3.51 11.70 5.14
C GLU A 442 -4.92 12.33 5.04
N GLU A 443 -5.10 13.38 4.22
CA GLU A 443 -6.38 14.01 3.92
C GLU A 443 -7.32 13.11 3.09
N ALA A 444 -6.83 12.46 2.03
CA ALA A 444 -7.63 11.58 1.18
C ALA A 444 -8.20 10.41 1.99
N HIS A 445 -7.36 9.77 2.83
CA HIS A 445 -7.83 8.75 3.76
C HIS A 445 -8.79 9.31 4.83
N LEU A 446 -8.69 10.59 5.24
CA LEU A 446 -9.70 11.19 6.14
C LEU A 446 -11.05 11.33 5.44
N LYS A 447 -11.07 11.82 4.20
CA LYS A 447 -12.32 11.99 3.43
C LYS A 447 -13.05 10.66 3.23
N SER A 448 -12.32 9.59 2.90
CA SER A 448 -12.90 8.24 2.82
C SER A 448 -13.60 7.81 4.12
N LEU A 449 -13.01 8.13 5.28
CA LEU A 449 -13.55 7.77 6.60
C LEU A 449 -14.63 8.73 7.11
N GLN A 450 -14.72 9.94 6.54
CA GLN A 450 -15.82 10.88 6.77
C GLN A 450 -17.08 10.47 6.00
N ILE A 451 -16.92 9.94 4.79
CA ILE A 451 -18.00 9.37 3.97
C ILE A 451 -18.55 8.10 4.62
N ASP A 452 -17.66 7.14 4.96
CA ASP A 452 -18.05 5.91 5.65
C ASP A 452 -17.00 5.51 6.69
N ARG A 453 -17.37 5.68 7.97
CA ARG A 453 -16.52 5.31 9.10
C ARG A 453 -16.35 3.80 9.25
N ASN A 454 -17.26 2.99 8.71
CA ASN A 454 -17.24 1.54 8.83
C ASN A 454 -16.37 0.87 7.74
N PHE A 455 -15.79 1.64 6.82
CA PHE A 455 -14.95 1.12 5.74
C PHE A 455 -13.57 0.69 6.27
N LEU A 456 -13.44 -0.60 6.56
CA LEU A 456 -12.28 -1.21 7.23
C LEU A 456 -10.97 -1.06 6.44
N GLU A 457 -11.05 -1.12 5.10
CA GLU A 457 -9.93 -0.96 4.19
C GLU A 457 -9.28 0.42 4.32
N ALA A 458 -10.08 1.49 4.45
CA ALA A 458 -9.57 2.84 4.66
C ALA A 458 -8.80 2.97 6.00
N TRP A 459 -9.26 2.30 7.06
CA TRP A 459 -8.53 2.23 8.33
C TRP A 459 -7.22 1.43 8.21
N ALA A 460 -7.22 0.32 7.47
CA ALA A 460 -6.04 -0.50 7.23
C ALA A 460 -4.97 0.27 6.41
N HIS A 461 -5.37 0.94 5.34
CA HIS A 461 -4.47 1.75 4.52
C HIS A 461 -3.95 3.00 5.25
N ARG A 462 -4.80 3.67 6.04
CA ARG A 462 -4.38 4.77 6.92
C ARG A 462 -3.36 4.32 7.97
N THR A 463 -3.56 3.12 8.53
CA THR A 463 -2.59 2.48 9.43
C THR A 463 -1.25 2.26 8.72
N GLN A 464 -1.26 1.74 7.48
CA GLN A 464 -0.04 1.51 6.69
C GLN A 464 0.72 2.82 6.44
N LEU A 465 0.03 3.91 6.04
CA LEU A 465 0.62 5.24 5.91
C LEU A 465 1.33 5.68 7.20
N TYR A 466 0.69 5.52 8.36
CA TYR A 466 1.31 5.89 9.64
C TYR A 466 2.43 4.95 10.08
N HIS A 467 2.37 3.66 9.74
CA HIS A 467 3.46 2.72 9.94
C HIS A 467 4.70 3.17 9.15
N ASP A 468 4.52 3.49 7.87
CA ASP A 468 5.61 3.85 6.97
C ASP A 468 6.18 5.24 7.23
N LEU A 469 5.35 6.17 7.73
CA LEU A 469 5.80 7.46 8.29
C LEU A 469 6.42 7.35 9.69
N ALA A 470 6.48 6.16 10.30
CA ALA A 470 6.94 5.93 11.66
C ALA A 470 6.18 6.71 12.76
N LYS A 471 4.85 6.80 12.63
CA LYS A 471 3.91 7.41 13.60
C LYS A 471 3.13 6.32 14.36
N PRO A 472 3.77 5.53 15.27
CA PRO A 472 3.19 4.30 15.82
C PRO A 472 1.94 4.50 16.67
N THR A 473 1.81 5.64 17.37
CA THR A 473 0.61 5.97 18.15
C THR A 473 -0.61 6.12 17.23
N LYS A 474 -0.52 6.99 16.22
CA LYS A 474 -1.59 7.17 15.22
C LYS A 474 -1.96 5.86 14.51
N ALA A 475 -0.97 5.02 14.18
CA ALA A 475 -1.21 3.69 13.59
C ALA A 475 -2.00 2.77 14.53
N HIS A 476 -1.57 2.67 15.79
CA HIS A 476 -2.24 1.87 16.82
C HIS A 476 -3.68 2.36 17.08
N ASP A 477 -3.93 3.66 17.08
CA ASP A 477 -5.26 4.23 17.29
C ASP A 477 -6.21 3.90 16.12
N CYS A 478 -5.74 3.96 14.87
CA CYS A 478 -6.51 3.54 13.69
C CYS A 478 -6.89 2.05 13.76
N LEU A 479 -5.97 1.20 14.23
CA LEU A 479 -6.23 -0.23 14.41
C LEU A 479 -7.24 -0.52 15.52
N ASN A 480 -7.28 0.29 16.57
CA ASN A 480 -8.29 0.17 17.62
C ASN A 480 -9.67 0.64 17.15
N GLU A 481 -9.76 1.63 16.26
CA GLU A 481 -11.03 2.00 15.62
C GLU A 481 -11.52 0.90 14.67
N ALA A 482 -10.66 0.33 13.83
CA ALA A 482 -11.00 -0.81 12.98
C ALA A 482 -11.55 -2.01 13.77
N LEU A 483 -10.89 -2.37 14.89
CA LEU A 483 -11.32 -3.47 15.75
C LEU A 483 -12.57 -3.18 16.60
N LYS A 484 -13.01 -1.92 16.71
CA LYS A 484 -14.34 -1.58 17.29
C LYS A 484 -15.47 -1.77 16.29
N ILE A 485 -15.16 -1.68 14.99
CA ILE A 485 -16.13 -1.88 13.89
C ILE A 485 -16.30 -3.38 13.65
N ASP A 486 -15.20 -4.12 13.55
CA ASP A 486 -15.20 -5.59 13.47
C ASP A 486 -14.06 -6.21 14.30
N GLU A 487 -14.44 -6.86 15.41
CA GLU A 487 -13.54 -7.63 16.28
C GLU A 487 -12.95 -8.88 15.60
N ARG A 488 -13.46 -9.29 14.43
CA ARG A 488 -12.94 -10.41 13.63
C ARG A 488 -12.15 -9.95 12.40
N TYR A 489 -11.79 -8.68 12.29
CA TYR A 489 -10.99 -8.20 11.17
C TYR A 489 -9.52 -8.65 11.30
N ALA A 490 -9.20 -9.84 10.77
CA ALA A 490 -7.88 -10.48 10.86
C ALA A 490 -6.73 -9.56 10.43
N ARG A 491 -6.94 -8.77 9.37
CA ARG A 491 -5.96 -7.82 8.84
C ARG A 491 -5.54 -6.77 9.86
N ALA A 492 -6.43 -6.29 10.73
CA ALA A 492 -6.06 -5.35 11.79
C ALA A 492 -5.15 -6.01 12.86
N TYR A 493 -5.42 -7.26 13.24
CA TYR A 493 -4.51 -8.00 14.12
C TYR A 493 -3.15 -8.25 13.46
N TYR A 494 -3.11 -8.61 12.18
CA TYR A 494 -1.87 -8.72 11.42
C TYR A 494 -1.07 -7.40 11.43
N LEU A 495 -1.70 -6.29 11.03
CA LEU A 495 -1.05 -4.97 10.95
C LEU A 495 -0.58 -4.48 12.34
N ARG A 496 -1.34 -4.72 13.41
CA ARG A 496 -0.91 -4.40 14.78
C ARG A 496 0.25 -5.29 15.25
N GLY A 497 0.20 -6.57 14.89
CA GLY A 497 1.30 -7.52 15.12
C GLY A 497 2.58 -7.13 14.39
N SER A 498 2.48 -6.67 13.14
CA SER A 498 3.57 -6.12 12.34
C SER A 498 4.17 -4.86 12.95
N LEU A 499 3.32 -3.91 13.37
CA LEU A 499 3.76 -2.70 14.09
C LEU A 499 4.49 -3.05 15.39
N PHE A 500 3.99 -4.00 16.19
CA PHE A 500 4.67 -4.46 17.40
C PHE A 500 5.97 -5.20 17.11
N HIS A 501 6.06 -6.00 16.04
CA HIS A 501 7.32 -6.62 15.60
C HIS A 501 8.36 -5.57 15.23
N ALA A 502 7.98 -4.58 14.41
CA ALA A 502 8.88 -3.50 13.98
C ALA A 502 9.43 -2.68 15.16
N MET A 503 8.62 -2.48 16.22
CA MET A 503 9.02 -1.81 17.46
C MET A 503 9.81 -2.71 18.45
N GLY A 504 10.08 -3.98 18.10
CA GLY A 504 10.77 -4.95 18.96
C GLY A 504 9.93 -5.49 20.13
N GLU A 505 8.61 -5.24 20.13
CA GLU A 505 7.67 -5.67 21.16
C GLU A 505 7.10 -7.08 20.84
N HIS A 506 7.98 -8.02 20.51
CA HIS A 506 7.63 -9.36 20.00
C HIS A 506 6.61 -10.14 20.85
N ARG A 507 6.61 -9.97 22.19
CA ARG A 507 5.61 -10.60 23.07
C ARG A 507 4.18 -10.10 22.81
N LYS A 508 4.00 -8.83 22.40
CA LYS A 508 2.69 -8.29 22.00
C LYS A 508 2.34 -8.73 20.58
N ALA A 509 3.30 -8.67 19.67
CA ALA A 509 3.15 -9.17 18.30
C ALA A 509 2.66 -10.63 18.27
N ILE A 510 3.24 -11.53 19.07
CA ILE A 510 2.81 -12.93 19.18
C ILE A 510 1.32 -13.06 19.56
N LYS A 511 0.80 -12.19 20.43
CA LYS A 511 -0.61 -12.23 20.85
C LYS A 511 -1.53 -11.85 19.69
N ASP A 512 -1.26 -10.73 19.03
CA ASP A 512 -2.07 -10.26 17.90
C ASP A 512 -1.97 -11.21 16.70
N LEU A 513 -0.78 -11.67 16.33
CA LEU A 513 -0.61 -12.63 15.23
C LEU A 513 -1.24 -13.99 15.53
N THR A 514 -1.37 -14.38 16.80
CA THR A 514 -2.15 -15.56 17.19
C THR A 514 -3.65 -15.34 17.10
N MET A 515 -4.14 -14.12 17.35
CA MET A 515 -5.54 -13.78 17.11
C MET A 515 -5.85 -13.77 15.60
N ALA A 516 -5.01 -13.14 14.78
CA ALA A 516 -5.10 -13.19 13.32
C ALA A 516 -5.18 -14.64 12.81
N LEU A 517 -4.24 -15.50 13.25
CA LEU A 517 -4.21 -16.93 12.89
C LEU A 517 -5.33 -17.79 13.49
N SER A 518 -6.14 -17.24 14.39
CA SER A 518 -7.36 -17.90 14.88
C SER A 518 -8.61 -17.54 14.06
N ILE A 519 -8.51 -16.51 13.21
CA ILE A 519 -9.55 -16.06 12.29
C ILE A 519 -9.25 -16.57 10.88
N ASP A 520 -8.04 -16.33 10.38
CA ASP A 520 -7.49 -16.91 9.16
C ASP A 520 -6.24 -17.73 9.49
N SER A 521 -6.38 -19.06 9.52
CA SER A 521 -5.27 -19.98 9.80
C SER A 521 -4.24 -20.11 8.67
N SER A 522 -4.51 -19.54 7.48
CA SER A 522 -3.73 -19.72 6.26
C SER A 522 -2.82 -18.55 5.88
N SER A 523 -2.88 -17.40 6.60
CA SER A 523 -1.95 -16.28 6.36
C SER A 523 -0.49 -16.66 6.62
N ILE A 524 0.27 -16.78 5.53
CA ILE A 524 1.72 -16.96 5.55
C ILE A 524 2.45 -15.79 6.20
N GLU A 525 1.95 -14.56 6.02
CA GLU A 525 2.49 -13.34 6.62
C GLU A 525 2.45 -13.44 8.15
N CYS A 526 1.32 -13.90 8.70
CA CYS A 526 1.17 -14.10 10.13
C CYS A 526 2.04 -15.24 10.66
N LEU A 527 2.11 -16.38 9.95
CA LEU A 527 2.97 -17.51 10.34
C LEU A 527 4.45 -17.11 10.37
N TYR A 528 4.96 -16.55 9.27
CA TYR A 528 6.35 -16.10 9.15
C TYR A 528 6.72 -15.06 10.21
N LEU A 529 5.86 -14.07 10.42
CA LEU A 529 6.13 -12.98 11.37
C LEU A 529 6.03 -13.46 12.83
N ARG A 530 5.10 -14.37 13.14
CA ARG A 530 4.98 -14.96 14.48
C ARG A 530 6.16 -15.89 14.78
N ALA A 531 6.60 -16.66 13.79
CA ALA A 531 7.82 -17.47 13.88
C ALA A 531 9.06 -16.60 14.17
N SER A 532 9.21 -15.46 13.47
CA SER A 532 10.27 -14.47 13.74
C SER A 532 10.21 -13.93 15.16
N CYS A 533 9.01 -13.59 15.66
CA CYS A 533 8.84 -13.16 17.05
C CYS A 533 9.21 -14.27 18.05
N TYR A 534 8.80 -15.52 17.81
CA TYR A 534 9.16 -16.64 18.67
C TYR A 534 10.67 -16.90 18.69
N HIS A 535 11.35 -16.81 17.55
CA HIS A 535 12.81 -16.89 17.46
C HIS A 535 13.47 -15.78 18.28
N ALA A 536 13.06 -14.53 18.09
CA ALA A 536 13.60 -13.39 18.84
C ALA A 536 13.40 -13.53 20.37
N VAL A 537 12.31 -14.15 20.82
CA VAL A 537 12.02 -14.39 22.25
C VAL A 537 12.70 -15.68 22.78
N GLY A 538 13.30 -16.51 21.92
CA GLY A 538 13.95 -17.78 22.28
C GLY A 538 13.01 -18.99 22.40
N HIS A 539 11.77 -18.86 21.91
CA HIS A 539 10.77 -19.93 21.81
C HIS A 539 11.00 -20.75 20.52
N TYR A 540 12.17 -21.37 20.40
CA TYR A 540 12.62 -21.95 19.13
C TYR A 540 11.73 -23.10 18.59
N LYS A 541 11.03 -23.82 19.48
CA LYS A 541 10.13 -24.92 19.08
C LYS A 541 8.90 -24.37 18.35
N GLU A 542 8.31 -23.33 18.90
CA GLU A 542 7.17 -22.61 18.36
C GLU A 542 7.57 -21.89 17.06
N ALA A 543 8.77 -21.29 17.02
CA ALA A 543 9.32 -20.68 15.81
C ALA A 543 9.48 -21.69 14.66
N VAL A 544 10.14 -22.83 14.90
CA VAL A 544 10.31 -23.87 13.87
C VAL A 544 8.97 -24.42 13.40
N LYS A 545 8.00 -24.63 14.29
CA LYS A 545 6.66 -25.09 13.93
C LYS A 545 5.95 -24.11 12.96
N ASP A 546 5.99 -22.81 13.27
CA ASP A 546 5.34 -21.80 12.43
C ASP A 546 6.08 -21.59 11.10
N TYR A 547 7.42 -21.71 11.06
CA TYR A 547 8.17 -21.73 9.80
C TYR A 547 7.86 -22.96 8.95
N ASP A 548 7.72 -24.14 9.55
CA ASP A 548 7.31 -25.35 8.83
C ASP A 548 5.91 -25.18 8.23
N ALA A 549 4.94 -24.68 9.02
CA ALA A 549 3.61 -24.38 8.52
C ALA A 549 3.61 -23.34 7.37
N ALA A 550 4.51 -22.34 7.39
CA ALA A 550 4.65 -21.38 6.29
C ALA A 550 5.24 -22.01 5.01
N LEU A 551 6.11 -23.01 5.15
CA LEU A 551 6.72 -23.74 4.03
C LEU A 551 5.76 -24.77 3.42
N ASP A 552 4.84 -25.33 4.21
CA ASP A 552 3.86 -26.34 3.79
C ASP A 552 2.60 -25.74 3.11
N LEU A 553 2.45 -24.41 3.07
CA LEU A 553 1.33 -23.73 2.39
C LEU A 553 1.48 -23.76 0.86
N GLU A 554 0.39 -24.11 0.16
CA GLU A 554 0.23 -23.84 -1.27
C GLU A 554 -0.16 -22.37 -1.47
N LEU A 555 0.45 -21.67 -2.44
CA LEU A 555 0.37 -20.20 -2.55
C LEU A 555 -0.11 -19.68 -3.90
N ASP A 556 -0.87 -18.59 -3.83
CA ASP A 556 -1.42 -17.80 -4.94
C ASP A 556 -0.39 -16.95 -5.70
N SER A 557 0.68 -16.48 -5.07
CA SER A 557 1.48 -15.38 -5.64
C SER A 557 2.99 -15.44 -5.35
N VAL A 558 3.76 -14.97 -6.32
CA VAL A 558 5.23 -15.01 -6.34
C VAL A 558 5.87 -14.23 -5.18
N ASP A 559 5.29 -13.12 -4.72
CA ASP A 559 5.86 -12.35 -3.61
C ASP A 559 5.48 -12.94 -2.22
N LYS A 560 4.41 -13.76 -2.12
CA LYS A 560 4.19 -14.66 -0.97
C LYS A 560 5.19 -15.81 -0.96
N PHE A 561 5.57 -16.33 -2.13
CA PHE A 561 6.64 -17.35 -2.25
C PHE A 561 8.01 -16.83 -1.77
N VAL A 562 8.26 -15.52 -1.82
CA VAL A 562 9.43 -14.89 -1.15
C VAL A 562 9.38 -15.09 0.37
N LEU A 563 8.21 -15.09 1.01
CA LEU A 563 8.07 -15.38 2.44
C LEU A 563 8.38 -16.84 2.77
N GLN A 564 8.08 -17.79 1.88
CA GLN A 564 8.54 -19.19 2.04
C GLN A 564 10.05 -19.29 1.96
N CYS A 565 10.66 -18.63 0.98
CA CYS A 565 12.12 -18.55 0.86
C CYS A 565 12.73 -17.97 2.14
N LEU A 566 12.15 -16.91 2.71
CA LEU A 566 12.61 -16.33 3.98
C LEU A 566 12.36 -17.25 5.18
N ALA A 567 11.20 -17.91 5.28
CA ALA A 567 10.87 -18.88 6.33
C ALA A 567 11.91 -20.01 6.39
N PHE A 568 12.35 -20.51 5.23
CA PHE A 568 13.43 -21.48 5.12
C PHE A 568 14.73 -21.01 5.78
N TYR A 569 15.25 -19.83 5.39
CA TYR A 569 16.52 -19.33 5.93
C TYR A 569 16.38 -19.05 7.43
N GLN A 570 15.25 -18.47 7.84
CA GLN A 570 14.98 -18.13 9.23
C GLN A 570 14.84 -19.36 10.14
N LYS A 571 14.22 -20.44 9.67
CA LYS A 571 14.18 -21.73 10.37
C LYS A 571 15.59 -22.24 10.68
N GLU A 572 16.50 -22.23 9.69
CA GLU A 572 17.88 -22.68 9.90
C GLU A 572 18.64 -21.76 10.88
N VAL A 573 18.48 -20.43 10.79
CA VAL A 573 19.08 -19.49 11.76
C VAL A 573 18.49 -19.67 13.16
N ALA A 574 17.21 -20.03 13.29
CA ALA A 574 16.58 -20.39 14.57
C ALA A 574 17.17 -21.67 15.17
N LEU A 575 17.38 -22.70 14.35
CA LEU A 575 18.06 -23.94 14.75
C LEU A 575 19.51 -23.69 15.19
N TYR A 576 20.26 -22.88 14.44
CA TYR A 576 21.61 -22.46 14.80
C TYR A 576 21.62 -21.71 16.14
N THR A 577 20.75 -20.72 16.32
CA THR A 577 20.64 -19.94 17.57
C THR A 577 20.28 -20.84 18.76
N ALA A 578 19.35 -21.78 18.58
CA ALA A 578 18.99 -22.77 19.58
C ALA A 578 20.18 -23.68 19.95
N SER A 579 21.01 -24.07 18.97
CA SER A 579 22.19 -24.92 19.20
C SER A 579 23.25 -24.23 20.08
N LYS A 580 23.39 -22.91 19.92
CA LYS A 580 24.32 -22.05 20.68
C LYS A 580 23.75 -21.55 22.01
N ASN A 581 22.49 -21.81 22.33
CA ASN A 581 21.77 -21.20 23.47
C ASN A 581 22.51 -21.33 24.82
N ASN A 582 23.24 -22.42 25.03
CA ASN A 582 23.97 -22.70 26.28
C ASN A 582 25.50 -22.50 26.15
N SER A 583 25.98 -22.03 25.00
CA SER A 583 27.38 -21.64 24.79
C SER A 583 27.58 -20.19 25.21
N ASP A 584 28.79 -19.83 25.63
CA ASP A 584 29.11 -18.45 25.97
C ASP A 584 28.90 -17.56 24.74
N PHE A 585 28.33 -16.36 24.95
CA PHE A 585 27.90 -15.50 23.85
C PHE A 585 29.06 -15.10 22.91
N CYS A 586 30.31 -15.05 23.40
CA CYS A 586 31.46 -14.77 22.55
C CYS A 586 31.69 -15.81 21.43
N TRP A 587 31.18 -17.05 21.58
CA TRP A 587 31.22 -18.12 20.58
C TRP A 587 30.03 -18.10 19.58
N PHE A 588 29.17 -17.09 19.65
CA PHE A 588 28.19 -16.83 18.61
C PHE A 588 28.87 -16.11 17.43
N ASP A 589 29.06 -16.80 16.32
CA ASP A 589 29.66 -16.26 15.08
C ASP A 589 28.92 -16.83 13.85
N ILE A 590 27.84 -16.17 13.43
CA ILE A 590 27.09 -16.56 12.22
C ILE A 590 28.01 -16.55 10.98
N ASP A 591 28.96 -15.61 10.92
CA ASP A 591 29.82 -15.45 9.76
C ASP A 591 30.86 -16.56 9.61
N GLY A 592 31.31 -17.14 10.73
CA GLY A 592 32.22 -18.29 10.77
C GLY A 592 31.52 -19.65 10.69
N ASP A 593 30.39 -19.80 11.38
CA ASP A 593 29.73 -21.11 11.55
C ASP A 593 28.70 -21.46 10.46
N ILE A 594 28.15 -20.46 9.74
CA ILE A 594 27.19 -20.70 8.66
C ILE A 594 27.87 -20.56 7.30
N ASP A 595 27.55 -21.53 6.42
CA ASP A 595 28.09 -21.64 5.07
C ASP A 595 27.92 -20.36 4.22
N THR A 596 28.93 -20.07 3.41
CA THR A 596 28.99 -18.86 2.56
C THR A 596 27.89 -18.78 1.51
N LEU A 597 27.51 -19.90 0.88
CA LEU A 597 26.47 -19.96 -0.14
C LEU A 597 25.08 -19.77 0.46
N PHE A 598 24.82 -20.35 1.64
CA PHE A 598 23.58 -20.12 2.37
C PHE A 598 23.42 -18.65 2.75
N LYS A 599 24.47 -18.04 3.32
CA LYS A 599 24.50 -16.62 3.70
C LYS A 599 24.22 -15.70 2.52
N GLU A 600 24.82 -15.98 1.37
CA GLU A 600 24.59 -15.24 0.13
C GLU A 600 23.15 -15.37 -0.37
N TYR A 601 22.62 -16.59 -0.46
CA TYR A 601 21.25 -16.83 -0.92
C TYR A 601 20.20 -16.21 0.02
N TRP A 602 20.44 -16.24 1.34
CA TRP A 602 19.62 -15.54 2.32
C TRP A 602 19.65 -14.02 2.12
N CYS A 603 20.83 -13.42 1.91
CA CYS A 603 20.94 -12.00 1.56
C CYS A 603 20.15 -11.67 0.28
N LYS A 604 20.34 -12.44 -0.80
CA LYS A 604 19.69 -12.24 -2.10
C LYS A 604 18.21 -12.67 -2.13
N LYS A 605 17.66 -13.22 -1.04
CA LYS A 605 16.31 -13.81 -0.94
C LYS A 605 15.99 -14.90 -1.99
N LEU A 606 17.00 -15.61 -2.47
CA LEU A 606 16.85 -16.58 -3.56
C LEU A 606 16.12 -17.85 -3.11
N HIS A 607 15.54 -18.59 -4.05
CA HIS A 607 14.88 -19.85 -3.76
C HIS A 607 15.85 -20.92 -3.22
N PRO A 608 15.55 -21.58 -2.08
CA PRO A 608 16.52 -22.42 -1.37
C PRO A 608 16.88 -23.75 -2.04
N LYS A 609 16.19 -24.20 -3.09
CA LYS A 609 16.45 -25.51 -3.76
C LYS A 609 17.94 -25.77 -4.04
N ASN A 610 18.64 -24.79 -4.60
CA ASN A 610 20.07 -24.91 -4.94
C ASN A 610 21.01 -24.93 -3.71
N VAL A 611 20.52 -24.48 -2.56
CA VAL A 611 21.25 -24.45 -1.27
C VAL A 611 21.00 -25.74 -0.49
N CYS A 612 19.76 -26.26 -0.49
CA CYS A 612 19.35 -27.48 0.20
C CYS A 612 20.25 -28.69 -0.10
N GLU A 613 20.69 -28.82 -1.35
CA GLU A 613 21.49 -29.95 -1.84
C GLU A 613 23.00 -29.76 -1.60
N LYS A 614 23.45 -28.51 -1.36
CA LYS A 614 24.88 -28.12 -1.33
C LYS A 614 25.39 -27.73 0.06
N VAL A 615 24.50 -27.31 0.95
CA VAL A 615 24.85 -26.79 2.28
C VAL A 615 24.38 -27.71 3.40
N PHE A 616 25.23 -27.87 4.41
CA PHE A 616 24.91 -28.62 5.63
C PHE A 616 23.71 -28.02 6.37
N ARG A 617 22.71 -28.86 6.66
CA ARG A 617 21.51 -28.49 7.41
C ARG A 617 21.82 -28.29 8.88
N GLN A 618 21.27 -27.24 9.48
CA GLN A 618 21.33 -27.09 10.93
C GLN A 618 20.61 -28.27 11.60
N PRO A 619 21.21 -28.86 12.65
CA PRO A 619 20.65 -30.06 13.27
C PRO A 619 19.26 -29.76 13.87
N PRO A 620 18.31 -30.71 13.80
CA PRO A 620 16.98 -30.51 14.36
C PRO A 620 17.03 -30.28 15.88
N LEU A 621 16.01 -29.61 16.41
CA LEU A 621 15.93 -29.26 17.84
C LEU A 621 16.14 -30.48 18.74
N ARG A 622 17.24 -30.43 19.53
CA ARG A 622 17.58 -31.43 20.55
C ARG A 622 16.43 -31.61 21.54
N GLU A 623 16.24 -32.82 22.04
CA GLU A 623 15.15 -33.19 22.98
C GLU A 623 15.08 -32.30 24.24
N SER A 624 16.23 -31.81 24.70
CA SER A 624 16.33 -30.85 25.81
C SER A 624 15.78 -29.46 25.47
N LEU A 625 15.89 -29.02 24.21
CA LEU A 625 15.43 -27.73 23.69
C LEU A 625 13.97 -27.80 23.20
N ARG A 626 13.46 -28.98 22.81
CA ARG A 626 12.03 -29.24 22.49
C ARG A 626 11.04 -28.87 23.61
N LYS A 627 11.54 -28.56 24.80
CA LYS A 627 10.77 -28.24 26.01
C LYS A 627 10.62 -26.73 26.27
N GLY A 628 11.13 -25.89 25.35
CA GLY A 628 10.69 -24.50 25.15
C GLY A 628 10.98 -23.51 26.29
N LYS A 629 11.87 -23.85 27.24
CA LYS A 629 12.18 -23.01 28.41
C LYS A 629 13.66 -23.04 28.73
N LEU A 630 14.28 -21.85 28.82
CA LEU A 630 15.49 -21.60 29.61
C LEU A 630 15.32 -22.23 31.01
N ARG A 631 16.41 -22.73 31.60
CA ARG A 631 16.29 -23.25 32.97
C ARG A 631 16.00 -22.05 33.87
N LYS A 632 14.90 -22.07 34.62
CA LYS A 632 14.47 -20.96 35.50
C LYS A 632 15.59 -20.31 36.36
N PRO A 633 16.64 -21.02 36.83
CA PRO A 633 17.75 -20.38 37.53
C PRO A 633 18.59 -19.39 36.71
N GLU A 634 18.72 -19.60 35.39
CA GLU A 634 19.70 -18.92 34.51
C GLU A 634 19.43 -17.42 34.31
N PHE A 635 18.18 -16.98 34.48
CA PHE A 635 17.80 -15.56 34.37
C PHE A 635 17.08 -15.05 35.61
N THR A 636 17.73 -15.16 36.77
CA THR A 636 17.29 -14.44 37.98
C THR A 636 17.65 -12.95 37.83
N ILE A 637 16.63 -12.09 37.83
CA ILE A 637 16.80 -10.63 37.71
C ILE A 637 17.31 -10.06 39.05
N THR A 638 18.58 -9.65 39.08
CA THR A 638 19.18 -8.96 40.24
C THR A 638 19.08 -7.45 40.09
N LYS A 639 19.15 -6.69 41.19
CA LYS A 639 19.16 -5.21 41.15
C LYS A 639 20.27 -4.65 40.23
N GLN A 640 21.44 -5.32 40.19
CA GLN A 640 22.54 -4.96 39.30
C GLN A 640 22.22 -5.23 37.82
N LYS A 641 21.55 -6.36 37.50
CA LYS A 641 21.06 -6.62 36.13
C LYS A 641 20.02 -5.58 35.69
N VAL A 642 19.08 -5.20 36.56
CA VAL A 642 18.09 -4.13 36.25
C VAL A 642 18.79 -2.81 35.95
N ALA A 643 19.73 -2.38 36.79
CA ALA A 643 20.47 -1.13 36.59
C ALA A 643 21.27 -1.13 35.27
N LEU A 644 21.92 -2.26 34.94
CA LEU A 644 22.61 -2.43 33.66
C LEU A 644 21.65 -2.36 32.46
N LEU A 645 20.49 -3.01 32.53
CA LEU A 645 19.50 -2.99 31.45
C LEU A 645 18.88 -1.59 31.28
N GLN A 646 18.65 -0.85 32.36
CA GLN A 646 18.19 0.54 32.31
C GLN A 646 19.24 1.48 31.71
N ALA A 647 20.52 1.29 32.05
CA ALA A 647 21.62 2.02 31.44
C ALA A 647 21.74 1.71 29.93
N ALA A 648 21.62 0.43 29.56
CA ALA A 648 21.62 0.00 28.17
C ALA A 648 20.43 0.58 27.38
N ASP A 649 19.22 0.58 27.93
CA ASP A 649 18.06 1.20 27.28
C ASP A 649 18.25 2.73 27.11
N SER A 650 18.90 3.40 28.06
CA SER A 650 19.19 4.84 28.01
C SER A 650 20.22 5.20 26.92
N ILE A 651 21.37 4.51 26.92
CA ILE A 651 22.44 4.67 25.91
C ILE A 651 21.95 4.22 24.53
N GLY A 652 21.20 3.12 24.50
CA GLY A 652 20.67 2.49 23.30
C GLY A 652 19.71 3.35 22.51
N LYS A 653 18.84 4.10 23.19
CA LYS A 653 17.93 5.06 22.55
C LYS A 653 18.65 6.16 21.77
N LYS A 654 19.95 6.40 22.02
CA LYS A 654 20.73 7.43 21.33
C LYS A 654 21.03 7.11 19.86
N ILE A 655 20.81 5.86 19.42
CA ILE A 655 20.93 5.48 18.01
C ILE A 655 19.70 5.88 17.16
N GLN A 656 18.60 6.27 17.81
CA GLN A 656 17.33 6.53 17.14
C GLN A 656 17.44 7.77 16.24
N TYR A 657 17.12 7.62 14.96
CA TYR A 657 16.85 8.76 14.10
C TYR A 657 15.43 9.27 14.35
N ASP A 658 15.30 10.58 14.51
CA ASP A 658 14.02 11.29 14.62
C ASP A 658 13.65 11.87 13.25
N CYS A 659 13.26 10.97 12.33
CA CYS A 659 12.85 11.32 10.97
C CYS A 659 11.93 10.24 10.36
N PRO A 660 11.17 10.55 9.30
CA PRO A 660 10.16 9.65 8.73
C PRO A 660 10.73 8.28 8.32
N GLY A 661 9.97 7.21 8.60
CA GLY A 661 10.34 5.84 8.22
C GLY A 661 11.34 5.13 9.16
N PHE A 662 11.64 5.69 10.33
CA PHE A 662 12.43 5.03 11.38
C PHE A 662 11.60 4.76 12.64
N LEU A 663 10.83 3.68 12.65
CA LEU A 663 10.09 3.24 13.84
C LEU A 663 11.03 2.97 15.03
N PRO A 664 10.68 3.39 16.26
CA PRO A 664 11.50 3.15 17.44
C PRO A 664 11.43 1.68 17.86
N ASN A 665 12.59 1.00 17.87
CA ASN A 665 12.68 -0.40 18.23
C ASN A 665 13.40 -0.60 19.58
N ARG A 666 12.63 -0.98 20.62
CA ARG A 666 13.11 -1.14 22.00
C ARG A 666 14.22 -2.19 22.11
N ARG A 667 14.13 -3.27 21.32
CA ARG A 667 15.08 -4.38 21.32
C ARG A 667 16.43 -3.98 20.70
N GLN A 668 16.40 -3.27 19.59
CA GLN A 668 17.60 -2.70 18.96
C GLN A 668 18.23 -1.61 19.84
N HIS A 669 17.44 -0.78 20.52
CA HIS A 669 17.99 0.15 21.51
C HIS A 669 18.74 -0.61 22.61
N ARG A 670 18.11 -1.58 23.27
CA ARG A 670 18.76 -2.38 24.32
C ARG A 670 20.04 -3.06 23.84
N MET A 671 20.01 -3.67 22.66
CA MET A 671 21.17 -4.27 21.99
C MET A 671 22.30 -3.26 21.84
N ALA A 672 22.00 -2.07 21.32
CA ALA A 672 22.99 -1.02 21.10
C ALA A 672 23.65 -0.54 22.40
N GLY A 673 22.87 -0.40 23.47
CA GLY A 673 23.40 -0.03 24.78
C GLY A 673 24.30 -1.10 25.40
N LEU A 674 23.87 -2.38 25.36
CA LEU A 674 24.69 -3.50 25.83
C LEU A 674 25.99 -3.62 25.02
N ALA A 675 25.90 -3.52 23.69
CA ALA A 675 27.06 -3.53 22.81
C ALA A 675 28.04 -2.37 23.09
N ALA A 676 27.53 -1.14 23.26
CA ALA A 676 28.35 0.02 23.57
C ALA A 676 29.07 -0.11 24.93
N ILE A 677 28.39 -0.59 25.97
CA ILE A 677 29.00 -0.83 27.29
C ILE A 677 30.04 -1.97 27.20
N GLU A 678 29.77 -3.06 26.47
CA GLU A 678 30.73 -4.17 26.34
C GLU A 678 32.00 -3.71 25.59
N ILE A 679 31.83 -2.92 24.53
CA ILE A 679 32.94 -2.27 23.81
C ILE A 679 33.73 -1.38 24.77
N ALA A 680 33.06 -0.53 25.57
CA ALA A 680 33.72 0.33 26.54
C ALA A 680 34.55 -0.49 27.56
N GLN A 681 33.97 -1.57 28.08
CA GLN A 681 34.63 -2.49 29.03
C GLN A 681 35.84 -3.21 28.39
N LYS A 682 35.73 -3.70 27.15
CA LYS A 682 36.83 -4.37 26.43
C LYS A 682 37.94 -3.41 26.04
N VAL A 683 37.60 -2.31 25.37
CA VAL A 683 38.56 -1.31 24.88
C VAL A 683 39.31 -0.65 26.04
N SER A 684 38.62 -0.32 27.14
CA SER A 684 39.30 0.21 28.34
C SER A 684 40.24 -0.81 29.01
N LYS A 685 40.01 -2.13 28.89
CA LYS A 685 40.98 -3.15 29.33
C LYS A 685 42.18 -3.24 28.37
N ALA A 686 41.96 -3.12 27.05
CA ALA A 686 43.01 -3.10 26.03
C ALA A 686 43.92 -1.87 26.18
N TRP A 687 43.37 -0.66 26.18
CA TRP A 687 44.12 0.59 26.34
C TRP A 687 44.93 0.65 27.65
N ARG A 688 44.38 0.17 28.78
CA ARG A 688 45.14 0.00 30.04
C ARG A 688 46.35 -0.92 29.90
N SER A 689 46.26 -1.91 29.01
CA SER A 689 47.34 -2.86 28.77
C SER A 689 48.38 -2.24 27.83
N GLU A 690 47.97 -1.60 26.74
CA GLU A 690 48.84 -0.91 25.79
C GLU A 690 49.67 0.20 26.45
N TRP A 691 49.03 1.08 27.24
CA TRP A 691 49.71 2.13 28.02
C TRP A 691 50.79 1.56 28.97
N LYS A 692 50.51 0.43 29.64
CA LYS A 692 51.48 -0.26 30.51
C LYS A 692 52.67 -0.82 29.73
N HIS A 693 52.50 -1.24 28.48
CA HIS A 693 53.61 -1.70 27.63
C HIS A 693 54.42 -0.53 27.08
N SER A 694 53.75 0.55 26.65
CA SER A 694 54.39 1.79 26.18
C SER A 694 55.34 2.37 27.24
N ASN A 695 54.85 2.57 28.47
CA ASN A 695 55.67 3.10 29.57
C ASN A 695 56.82 2.16 30.00
N LYS A 696 56.65 0.83 29.87
CA LYS A 696 57.74 -0.14 30.10
C LYS A 696 58.79 -0.15 28.98
N SER A 697 58.42 0.22 27.76
CA SER A 697 59.37 0.40 26.65
C SER A 697 60.20 1.67 26.86
N ASN A 698 59.55 2.78 27.23
CA ASN A 698 60.20 4.05 27.51
C ASN A 698 61.18 3.96 28.69
N SER A 699 60.95 3.11 29.70
CA SER A 699 61.90 2.91 30.80
C SER A 699 63.11 2.02 30.47
N LYS A 700 63.20 1.43 29.26
CA LYS A 700 64.31 0.55 28.86
C LYS A 700 65.08 0.95 27.61
N ASN A 701 64.59 1.88 26.79
CA ASN A 701 65.19 2.20 25.49
C ASN A 701 65.97 3.53 25.43
N GLY A 702 66.93 3.67 26.36
CA GLY A 702 68.09 4.51 26.11
C GLY A 702 69.02 3.84 25.07
N LYS A 703 68.88 4.22 23.79
CA LYS A 703 69.63 3.74 22.60
C LYS A 703 69.19 2.39 22.00
N ARG A 704 68.33 2.45 20.97
CA ARG A 704 68.65 1.92 19.63
C ARG A 704 67.74 2.54 18.57
N ALA A 705 68.33 2.89 17.41
CA ALA A 705 67.68 3.67 16.38
C ALA A 705 66.73 2.83 15.49
N ARG A 706 65.72 3.50 14.92
CA ARG A 706 64.78 2.95 13.94
C ARG A 706 65.50 2.24 12.79
N ARG A 707 65.17 0.98 12.53
CA ARG A 707 65.35 0.35 11.22
C ARG A 707 63.97 0.03 10.66
N ARG A 708 63.61 0.64 9.53
CA ARG A 708 62.42 0.25 8.76
C ARG A 708 62.67 -1.16 8.22
N GLU A 709 61.90 -2.13 8.68
CA GLU A 709 61.76 -3.41 7.98
C GLU A 709 60.44 -3.41 7.20
N ARG A 710 60.50 -3.88 5.95
CA ARG A 710 59.33 -3.99 5.08
C ARG A 710 58.52 -5.20 5.52
N PHE A 711 57.22 -5.01 5.78
CA PHE A 711 56.32 -6.14 5.96
C PHE A 711 56.12 -6.86 4.63
N ASN A 712 56.52 -8.12 4.56
CA ASN A 712 56.01 -9.05 3.55
C ASN A 712 54.66 -9.59 4.03
N MET A 713 53.63 -9.49 3.19
CA MET A 713 52.34 -10.13 3.41
C MET A 713 52.46 -11.65 3.27
N PRO A 714 51.89 -12.46 4.18
CA PRO A 714 51.64 -13.87 3.93
C PRO A 714 50.39 -13.99 3.04
N SER A 715 50.56 -14.46 1.81
CA SER A 715 49.45 -14.87 0.96
C SER A 715 48.78 -16.12 1.53
N GLN A 716 47.49 -16.05 1.86
CA GLN A 716 46.65 -17.25 1.98
C GLN A 716 45.86 -17.46 0.68
N ASN A 717 45.85 -18.70 0.22
CA ASN A 717 45.44 -19.05 -1.13
C ASN A 717 43.93 -19.10 -1.32
N ARG A 718 43.53 -18.90 -2.58
CA ARG A 718 42.21 -19.23 -3.13
C ARG A 718 41.86 -20.71 -2.91
N GLY A 719 40.56 -21.00 -2.87
CA GLY A 719 40.02 -22.34 -2.69
C GLY A 719 40.26 -23.30 -3.86
N GLY A 720 39.97 -24.57 -3.60
CA GLY A 720 39.95 -25.69 -4.53
C GLY A 720 39.26 -26.89 -3.87
N ALA A 721 38.81 -27.88 -4.64
CA ALA A 721 38.00 -28.99 -4.14
C ALA A 721 38.49 -30.35 -4.65
N GLY A 722 38.40 -31.38 -3.81
CA GLY A 722 38.70 -32.76 -4.16
C GLY A 722 38.50 -33.71 -2.97
N CYS A 723 37.61 -34.69 -3.13
CA CYS A 723 37.38 -35.73 -2.13
C CYS A 723 38.57 -36.70 -2.05
N SER A 724 38.87 -37.22 -0.85
CA SER A 724 39.33 -38.61 -0.68
C SER A 724 39.14 -39.09 0.76
N THR A 725 38.78 -40.36 0.89
CA THR A 725 38.46 -41.06 2.13
C THR A 725 39.69 -41.74 2.73
N SER A 726 39.90 -41.60 4.04
CA SER A 726 40.54 -42.67 4.84
C SER A 726 40.27 -42.49 6.32
N SER A 727 39.61 -43.48 6.92
CA SER A 727 39.51 -43.66 8.36
C SER A 727 40.83 -44.12 8.96
N ASN A 728 41.24 -43.55 10.10
CA ASN A 728 41.54 -44.31 11.32
C ASN A 728 41.80 -43.39 12.53
N LEU A 729 41.60 -43.94 13.72
CA LEU A 729 41.82 -43.27 15.01
C LEU A 729 43.33 -43.03 15.23
N GLU A 730 43.69 -41.95 15.95
CA GLU A 730 44.28 -42.09 17.29
C GLU A 730 44.36 -40.77 18.10
N THR A 731 44.10 -40.91 19.40
CA THR A 731 44.49 -40.06 20.55
C THR A 731 44.59 -38.54 20.42
N SER A 732 43.62 -37.87 21.06
CA SER A 732 43.76 -36.68 21.92
C SER A 732 45.14 -35.98 22.04
N SER A 733 45.17 -34.71 21.63
CA SER A 733 45.99 -33.70 22.30
C SER A 733 45.08 -32.60 22.86
N HIS A 734 44.93 -32.58 24.19
CA HIS A 734 44.38 -31.41 24.89
C HIS A 734 45.30 -30.20 24.64
N THR A 735 44.80 -29.15 24.00
CA THR A 735 45.36 -27.81 24.18
C THR A 735 44.70 -27.18 25.40
N LEU A 736 45.17 -27.59 26.58
CA LEU A 736 45.10 -26.77 27.78
C LEU A 736 45.89 -25.48 27.54
N ASP A 737 45.37 -24.37 28.08
CA ASP A 737 46.03 -23.07 28.25
C ASP A 737 47.14 -22.67 27.26
N ASP A 738 46.83 -21.68 26.42
CA ASP A 738 47.73 -20.55 26.35
C ASP A 738 46.94 -19.23 26.33
N ARG A 739 47.23 -18.35 27.29
CA ARG A 739 46.65 -17.01 27.33
C ARG A 739 47.25 -16.22 26.16
N PRO A 740 46.48 -15.45 25.37
CA PRO A 740 47.05 -14.54 24.39
C PRO A 740 47.60 -13.26 25.08
N SER A 741 48.58 -13.42 25.97
CA SER A 741 49.36 -12.31 26.54
C SER A 741 50.33 -11.77 25.49
N GLY A 742 49.79 -11.11 24.46
CA GLY A 742 50.57 -10.50 23.39
C GLY A 742 49.80 -9.94 22.20
N ARG A 743 48.52 -10.28 21.99
CA ARG A 743 47.75 -9.74 20.85
C ARG A 743 47.15 -8.37 21.20
N THR A 744 47.61 -7.32 20.52
CA THR A 744 46.98 -5.99 20.54
C THR A 744 45.58 -6.05 19.92
N MET A 745 44.66 -5.23 20.42
CA MET A 745 43.27 -5.21 19.96
C MET A 745 43.18 -4.48 18.61
N SER A 746 42.51 -5.06 17.63
CA SER A 746 42.28 -4.43 16.32
C SER A 746 40.90 -3.78 16.22
N TRP A 747 40.72 -2.87 15.26
CA TRP A 747 39.39 -2.32 14.95
C TRP A 747 38.37 -3.42 14.63
N LYS A 748 38.79 -4.50 13.97
CA LYS A 748 37.92 -5.65 13.65
C LYS A 748 37.35 -6.30 14.91
N ASP A 749 38.13 -6.38 16.00
CA ASP A 749 37.66 -6.96 17.27
C ASP A 749 36.61 -6.07 17.96
N VAL A 750 36.76 -4.74 17.84
CA VAL A 750 35.78 -3.74 18.32
C VAL A 750 34.47 -3.88 17.54
N TYR A 751 34.54 -3.77 16.21
CA TYR A 751 33.34 -3.82 15.35
C TYR A 751 32.65 -5.18 15.37
N SER A 752 33.41 -6.29 15.42
CA SER A 752 32.82 -7.64 15.52
C SER A 752 32.01 -7.85 16.81
N SER A 753 32.34 -7.13 17.89
CA SER A 753 31.54 -7.16 19.11
C SER A 753 30.16 -6.53 18.87
N ALA A 754 30.07 -5.37 18.22
CA ALA A 754 28.79 -4.75 17.83
C ALA A 754 28.02 -5.54 16.76
N VAL A 755 28.72 -6.15 15.78
CA VAL A 755 28.08 -6.99 14.75
C VAL A 755 27.39 -8.20 15.38
N ARG A 756 28.06 -8.91 16.29
CA ARG A 756 27.48 -10.05 17.01
C ARG A 756 26.19 -9.67 17.75
N TRP A 757 26.21 -8.54 18.47
CA TRP A 757 25.02 -7.99 19.12
C TRP A 757 23.91 -7.67 18.14
N ARG A 758 24.23 -7.07 16.98
CA ARG A 758 23.23 -6.74 15.96
C ARG A 758 22.64 -7.97 15.26
N GLN A 759 23.41 -9.05 15.12
CA GLN A 759 22.97 -10.34 14.56
C GLN A 759 21.94 -11.04 15.45
N ILE A 760 22.13 -11.05 16.78
CA ILE A 760 21.21 -11.75 17.71
C ILE A 760 19.95 -10.94 18.05
N ALA A 761 19.97 -9.62 17.84
CA ALA A 761 18.82 -8.78 18.16
C ALA A 761 17.66 -8.92 17.16
N GLU A 762 17.92 -8.87 15.85
CA GLU A 762 16.86 -9.07 14.85
C GLU A 762 17.25 -10.25 13.96
N PRO A 763 16.86 -11.50 14.30
CA PRO A 763 17.27 -12.68 13.54
C PRO A 763 16.80 -12.68 12.08
N CYS A 764 15.72 -11.94 11.78
CA CYS A 764 15.18 -11.75 10.44
C CYS A 764 16.01 -10.83 9.54
N ASP A 765 16.98 -10.09 10.09
CA ASP A 765 17.87 -9.22 9.32
C ASP A 765 19.23 -9.88 9.06
N PRO A 766 19.59 -10.20 7.80
CA PRO A 766 20.91 -10.73 7.47
C PRO A 766 21.98 -9.64 7.62
N VAL A 767 22.61 -9.58 8.79
CA VAL A 767 23.72 -8.68 9.12
C VAL A 767 25.03 -9.47 9.10
N LEU A 768 25.70 -9.47 7.96
CA LEU A 768 26.84 -10.33 7.65
C LEU A 768 27.98 -9.51 7.07
N TRP A 769 29.22 -9.93 7.32
CA TRP A 769 30.41 -9.31 6.70
C TRP A 769 30.46 -9.68 5.21
N VAL A 770 30.40 -8.67 4.33
CA VAL A 770 30.27 -8.92 2.89
C VAL A 770 31.52 -9.59 2.29
N ASN A 771 32.71 -9.34 2.84
CA ASN A 771 33.94 -10.06 2.46
C ASN A 771 34.01 -11.51 2.97
N LYS A 772 33.01 -12.00 3.71
CA LYS A 772 32.85 -13.40 4.11
C LYS A 772 31.71 -14.09 3.33
N LEU A 773 31.28 -13.51 2.22
CA LEU A 773 30.38 -14.09 1.20
C LEU A 773 31.22 -14.54 -0.01
N SER A 774 30.58 -15.13 -1.04
CA SER A 774 31.31 -15.64 -2.22
C SER A 774 31.87 -14.53 -3.12
N GLU A 775 32.76 -14.88 -4.07
CA GLU A 775 33.36 -13.92 -5.01
C GLU A 775 32.34 -13.28 -5.99
N GLU A 776 31.11 -13.79 -6.09
CA GLU A 776 30.04 -13.20 -6.93
C GLU A 776 29.47 -11.88 -6.36
N PHE A 777 29.88 -11.48 -5.15
CA PHE A 777 29.26 -10.39 -4.39
C PHE A 777 29.84 -8.98 -4.65
N ASN A 778 30.51 -8.75 -5.78
CA ASN A 778 31.23 -7.49 -6.07
C ASN A 778 30.34 -6.22 -6.09
N SER A 779 29.03 -6.35 -6.31
CA SER A 779 28.03 -5.28 -6.22
C SER A 779 27.60 -4.91 -4.79
N GLY A 780 27.87 -5.78 -3.82
CA GLY A 780 27.17 -5.81 -2.55
C GLY A 780 25.69 -6.19 -2.68
N PHE A 781 25.04 -6.28 -1.53
CA PHE A 781 23.58 -6.29 -1.36
C PHE A 781 23.25 -5.49 -0.10
N GLY A 782 22.11 -4.78 -0.08
CA GLY A 782 21.85 -3.71 0.90
C GLY A 782 22.75 -2.47 0.72
N SER A 783 23.68 -2.54 -0.23
CA SER A 783 24.48 -1.44 -0.76
C SER A 783 23.64 -0.44 -1.57
N HIS A 784 22.58 -0.93 -2.22
CA HIS A 784 21.64 -0.14 -3.02
C HIS A 784 20.52 0.42 -2.15
N LYS A 785 20.52 1.74 -1.95
CA LYS A 785 19.46 2.51 -1.27
C LYS A 785 18.84 3.48 -2.26
N SER A 786 17.69 3.12 -2.84
CA SER A 786 16.90 4.03 -3.69
C SER A 786 16.26 5.14 -2.86
N MET A 787 16.33 6.37 -3.36
CA MET A 787 15.56 7.51 -2.88
C MET A 787 14.27 7.65 -3.70
N ILE A 788 14.35 7.34 -4.99
CA ILE A 788 13.22 7.20 -5.92
C ILE A 788 13.33 5.82 -6.57
N LEU A 789 12.22 5.09 -6.69
CA LEU A 789 12.11 3.79 -7.37
C LEU A 789 10.86 3.77 -8.26
N GLY A 790 11.06 3.88 -9.57
CA GLY A 790 9.95 4.15 -10.50
C GLY A 790 9.47 5.59 -10.31
N GLN A 791 8.18 5.78 -10.04
CA GLN A 791 7.62 7.05 -9.56
C GLN A 791 7.60 7.15 -8.01
N ALA A 792 7.86 6.05 -7.30
CA ALA A 792 7.71 6.02 -5.85
C ALA A 792 8.86 6.72 -5.11
N LYS A 793 8.53 7.58 -4.14
CA LYS A 793 9.49 8.25 -3.25
C LYS A 793 9.68 7.40 -1.98
N VAL A 794 10.90 6.94 -1.73
CA VAL A 794 11.18 6.04 -0.59
C VAL A 794 11.25 6.86 0.70
N VAL A 795 10.19 6.83 1.52
CA VAL A 795 9.98 7.61 2.76
C VAL A 795 11.27 7.88 3.54
N ARG A 796 12.03 6.81 3.83
CA ARG A 796 13.24 6.84 4.67
C ARG A 796 14.42 7.61 4.06
N TYR A 797 14.53 7.65 2.74
CA TYR A 797 15.73 8.12 2.03
C TYR A 797 15.47 9.32 1.12
N PHE A 798 14.22 9.51 0.65
CA PHE A 798 13.83 10.66 -0.16
C PHE A 798 14.17 12.03 0.45
N PRO A 799 14.16 12.26 1.78
CA PRO A 799 14.64 13.53 2.35
C PRO A 799 16.09 13.91 1.98
N ASN A 800 16.93 12.96 1.57
CA ASN A 800 18.30 13.20 1.09
C ASN A 800 18.39 13.42 -0.43
N TYR A 801 17.27 13.37 -1.17
CA TYR A 801 17.23 13.49 -2.64
C TYR A 801 17.92 14.76 -3.14
N GLU A 802 17.47 15.93 -2.69
CA GLU A 802 17.98 17.24 -3.14
C GLU A 802 19.48 17.41 -2.85
N ARG A 803 19.93 17.04 -1.65
CA ARG A 803 21.36 17.08 -1.28
C ARG A 803 22.19 16.14 -2.15
N THR A 804 21.68 14.95 -2.43
CA THR A 804 22.38 13.96 -3.26
C THR A 804 22.43 14.41 -4.73
N LEU A 805 21.35 15.00 -5.26
CA LEU A 805 21.31 15.59 -6.59
C LEU A 805 22.26 16.80 -6.72
N TYR A 806 22.33 17.66 -5.70
CA TYR A 806 23.28 18.77 -5.65
C TYR A 806 24.74 18.28 -5.70
N ILE A 807 25.09 17.27 -4.91
CA ILE A 807 26.44 16.68 -4.89
C ILE A 807 26.76 16.02 -6.21
N LEU A 808 25.82 15.24 -6.77
CA LEU A 808 25.94 14.63 -8.09
C LEU A 808 26.31 15.67 -9.16
N LYS A 809 25.54 16.76 -9.25
CA LYS A 809 25.80 17.87 -10.20
C LYS A 809 27.14 18.56 -9.95
N THR A 810 27.52 18.73 -8.68
CA THR A 810 28.82 19.34 -8.31
C THR A 810 29.99 18.45 -8.76
N VAL A 811 29.93 17.15 -8.51
CA VAL A 811 30.98 16.20 -8.92
C VAL A 811 31.03 16.05 -10.45
N MET A 812 29.88 16.08 -11.14
CA MET A 812 29.82 16.14 -12.61
C MET A 812 30.55 17.37 -13.15
N LYS A 813 30.33 18.55 -12.55
CA LYS A 813 31.00 19.79 -12.94
C LYS A 813 32.51 19.77 -12.67
N GLU A 814 32.94 19.21 -11.53
CA GLU A 814 34.36 19.11 -11.16
C GLU A 814 35.13 18.12 -12.02
N ARG A 815 34.52 16.97 -12.37
CA ARG A 815 35.20 15.90 -13.11
C ARG A 815 34.96 15.93 -14.61
N SER A 816 33.88 16.54 -15.08
CA SER A 816 33.46 16.58 -16.48
C SER A 816 33.23 15.20 -17.14
N TYR A 817 33.01 14.14 -16.35
CA TYR A 817 32.62 12.82 -16.86
C TYR A 817 31.77 12.04 -15.85
N VAL A 818 31.02 11.05 -16.35
CA VAL A 818 30.39 9.98 -15.56
C VAL A 818 30.66 8.62 -16.22
N HIS A 819 30.20 7.53 -15.63
CA HIS A 819 30.31 6.18 -16.22
C HIS A 819 28.93 5.67 -16.63
N SER A 820 28.83 5.01 -17.78
CA SER A 820 27.63 4.30 -18.20
C SER A 820 27.39 3.04 -17.35
N ARG A 821 26.25 2.40 -17.52
CA ARG A 821 25.94 1.09 -16.92
C ARG A 821 26.96 -0.02 -17.27
N LYS A 822 27.76 0.14 -18.33
CA LYS A 822 28.84 -0.79 -18.74
C LYS A 822 30.22 -0.40 -18.21
N ASP A 823 30.28 0.58 -17.31
CA ASP A 823 31.52 1.21 -16.80
C ASP A 823 32.33 1.95 -17.90
N GLU A 824 31.72 2.30 -19.04
CA GLU A 824 32.32 3.13 -20.10
C GLU A 824 32.24 4.63 -19.74
N ILE A 825 33.23 5.44 -20.12
CA ILE A 825 33.26 6.87 -19.76
C ILE A 825 32.33 7.68 -20.68
N ILE A 826 31.36 8.38 -20.08
CA ILE A 826 30.53 9.38 -20.73
C ILE A 826 31.16 10.75 -20.48
N ASP A 827 31.68 11.38 -21.54
CA ASP A 827 32.25 12.72 -21.50
C ASP A 827 31.15 13.79 -21.41
N LEU A 828 31.30 14.72 -20.46
CA LEU A 828 30.40 15.84 -20.23
C LEU A 828 31.03 17.18 -20.60
N SER A 829 32.27 17.23 -21.10
CA SER A 829 32.97 18.48 -21.44
C SER A 829 32.49 19.16 -22.73
N GLN A 830 31.38 18.71 -23.31
CA GLN A 830 30.76 19.33 -24.48
C GLN A 830 30.10 20.66 -24.11
N ASP A 831 30.23 21.67 -24.97
CA ASP A 831 29.68 23.00 -24.75
C ASP A 831 28.18 22.95 -24.42
N GLY A 832 27.76 23.69 -23.38
CA GLY A 832 26.37 23.74 -22.90
C GLY A 832 25.95 22.63 -21.92
N LYS A 833 26.42 21.38 -22.08
CA LYS A 833 25.95 20.24 -21.25
C LYS A 833 26.13 20.45 -19.75
N LEU A 834 27.26 20.99 -19.30
CA LEU A 834 27.49 21.26 -17.89
C LEU A 834 26.55 22.36 -17.33
N GLU A 835 26.12 23.31 -18.16
CA GLU A 835 25.16 24.35 -17.75
C GLU A 835 23.75 23.76 -17.62
N GLU A 836 23.32 22.94 -18.57
CA GLU A 836 22.06 22.20 -18.52
C GLU A 836 22.00 21.25 -17.32
N ILE A 837 23.09 20.49 -17.05
CA ILE A 837 23.22 19.64 -15.85
C ILE A 837 23.02 20.46 -14.59
N MET A 838 23.65 21.64 -14.45
CA MET A 838 23.49 22.48 -13.26
C MET A 838 22.04 22.99 -13.09
N GLN A 839 21.36 23.30 -14.19
CA GLN A 839 19.96 23.75 -14.23
C GLN A 839 18.94 22.63 -13.98
N ALA A 840 19.29 21.36 -14.24
CA ALA A 840 18.42 20.20 -14.04
C ALA A 840 17.86 20.12 -12.60
N LYS A 841 16.54 19.93 -12.47
CA LYS A 841 15.83 19.85 -11.18
C LYS A 841 15.36 18.42 -10.85
N SER A 842 15.13 17.61 -11.88
CA SER A 842 14.65 16.24 -11.73
C SER A 842 15.62 15.21 -12.33
N CYS A 843 15.43 13.95 -11.93
CA CYS A 843 16.03 12.80 -12.61
C CYS A 843 15.73 12.78 -14.13
N SER A 844 14.51 13.18 -14.53
CA SER A 844 14.12 13.23 -15.94
C SER A 844 14.92 14.26 -16.72
N ASP A 845 15.12 15.47 -16.17
CA ASP A 845 15.94 16.52 -16.80
C ASP A 845 17.38 16.04 -16.97
N LEU A 846 17.95 15.46 -15.91
CA LEU A 846 19.34 14.99 -15.93
C LEU A 846 19.55 13.83 -16.91
N TYR A 847 18.57 12.92 -17.02
CA TYR A 847 18.60 11.82 -17.98
C TYR A 847 18.47 12.33 -19.43
N LYS A 848 17.69 13.39 -19.69
CA LYS A 848 17.59 14.01 -21.03
C LYS A 848 18.93 14.59 -21.51
N VAL A 849 19.73 15.19 -20.61
CA VAL A 849 21.02 15.78 -20.96
C VAL A 849 22.12 14.72 -21.18
N ILE A 850 22.10 13.65 -20.38
CA ILE A 850 23.13 12.59 -20.43
C ILE A 850 22.80 11.51 -21.47
N GLY A 851 21.53 11.16 -21.64
CA GLY A 851 21.01 10.26 -22.68
C GLY A 851 20.92 8.78 -22.31
N GLU A 852 21.61 8.30 -21.27
CA GLU A 852 21.62 6.88 -20.87
C GLU A 852 21.75 6.65 -19.34
N ASP A 853 21.59 5.39 -18.91
CA ASP A 853 21.82 4.93 -17.53
C ASP A 853 23.29 5.18 -17.11
N PHE A 854 23.50 5.91 -16.00
CA PHE A 854 24.85 6.26 -15.53
C PHE A 854 25.06 6.12 -14.03
N TRP A 855 26.33 6.13 -13.64
CA TRP A 855 26.77 6.29 -12.26
C TRP A 855 28.02 7.18 -12.13
N LEU A 856 28.19 7.79 -10.96
CA LEU A 856 29.45 8.43 -10.57
C LEU A 856 29.78 8.12 -9.12
N ALA A 857 31.06 8.19 -8.75
CA ALA A 857 31.50 8.06 -7.37
C ALA A 857 31.68 9.44 -6.72
N ASN A 858 31.09 9.64 -5.54
CA ASN A 858 31.54 10.61 -4.55
C ASN A 858 32.79 10.03 -3.86
N TRP A 859 33.90 10.77 -3.89
CA TRP A 859 35.20 10.29 -3.45
C TRP A 859 35.53 10.77 -2.04
N CYS A 860 36.21 9.94 -1.26
CA CYS A 860 36.60 10.24 0.12
C CYS A 860 38.09 10.53 0.20
N ASN A 861 38.49 11.63 0.83
CA ASN A 861 39.90 11.93 1.10
C ASN A 861 40.47 10.92 2.12
N SER A 862 41.62 10.34 1.82
CA SER A 862 42.32 9.38 2.69
C SER A 862 43.16 10.12 3.74
N THR A 863 43.19 9.58 4.97
CA THR A 863 44.18 9.95 6.00
C THR A 863 45.31 8.94 6.12
N ALA A 864 45.11 7.69 5.67
CA ALA A 864 46.15 6.67 5.58
C ALA A 864 47.16 6.92 4.44
N PHE A 865 46.70 7.52 3.33
CA PHE A 865 47.46 7.69 2.10
C PHE A 865 47.43 9.17 1.68
N GLU A 866 48.50 9.90 1.97
CA GLU A 866 48.62 11.34 1.67
C GLU A 866 48.32 11.66 0.19
N GLY A 867 47.41 12.61 -0.04
CA GLY A 867 46.99 13.04 -1.39
C GLY A 867 46.09 12.05 -2.16
N LYS A 868 45.77 10.88 -1.59
CA LYS A 868 44.93 9.87 -2.26
C LYS A 868 43.44 10.07 -1.94
N GLN A 869 42.60 9.82 -2.94
CA GLN A 869 41.17 9.67 -2.78
C GLN A 869 40.75 8.20 -2.90
N LEU A 870 39.80 7.77 -2.07
CA LEU A 870 39.21 6.43 -2.07
C LEU A 870 37.80 6.47 -2.67
N GLU A 871 37.39 5.38 -3.33
CA GLU A 871 36.05 5.28 -3.93
C GLU A 871 34.98 5.14 -2.85
N GLY A 872 34.25 6.23 -2.58
CA GLY A 872 33.21 6.30 -1.57
C GLY A 872 31.85 5.81 -2.06
N THR A 873 30.96 6.75 -2.37
CA THR A 873 29.54 6.51 -2.69
C THR A 873 29.30 6.55 -4.18
N ARG A 874 28.92 5.43 -4.82
CA ARG A 874 28.36 5.51 -6.17
C ARG A 874 26.95 6.10 -6.06
N ILE A 875 26.66 7.15 -6.80
CA ILE A 875 25.29 7.65 -7.04
C ILE A 875 24.91 7.15 -8.43
N THR A 876 23.74 6.53 -8.56
CA THR A 876 23.26 5.90 -9.79
C THR A 876 21.93 6.49 -10.23
N LEU A 877 21.76 6.74 -11.53
CA LEU A 877 20.48 7.00 -12.16
C LEU A 877 20.23 5.96 -13.25
N VAL A 878 19.14 5.20 -13.10
CA VAL A 878 18.72 4.16 -14.03
C VAL A 878 17.27 4.40 -14.44
N LYS A 879 16.94 4.37 -15.73
CA LYS A 879 15.55 4.51 -16.19
C LYS A 879 14.73 3.25 -15.85
N LYS A 880 13.48 3.43 -15.41
CA LYS A 880 12.56 2.35 -14.99
C LYS A 880 11.20 2.54 -15.66
N GLY A 881 10.90 1.72 -16.66
CA GLY A 881 9.70 1.89 -17.49
C GLY A 881 9.79 3.15 -18.35
N GLU A 882 8.64 3.71 -18.74
CA GLU A 882 8.60 4.90 -19.59
C GLU A 882 8.84 6.20 -18.79
N HIS A 883 8.25 6.28 -17.59
CA HIS A 883 8.15 7.50 -16.78
C HIS A 883 8.94 7.48 -15.47
N GLY A 884 9.39 6.30 -15.01
CA GLY A 884 10.05 6.13 -13.71
C GLY A 884 11.58 6.12 -13.75
N PHE A 885 12.19 6.29 -12.57
CA PHE A 885 13.64 6.21 -12.36
C PHE A 885 14.00 5.46 -11.08
N ASP A 886 15.13 4.77 -11.07
CA ASP A 886 15.82 4.31 -9.87
C ASP A 886 16.99 5.26 -9.61
N PHE A 887 16.76 6.24 -8.72
CA PHE A 887 17.78 7.18 -8.27
C PHE A 887 18.23 6.81 -6.87
N ALA A 888 19.48 6.39 -6.75
CA ALA A 888 19.95 5.65 -5.60
C ALA A 888 21.42 5.90 -5.29
N ILE A 889 21.82 5.55 -4.07
CA ILE A 889 23.22 5.33 -3.74
C ILE A 889 23.54 3.84 -3.76
N ARG A 890 24.75 3.49 -4.19
CA ARG A 890 25.34 2.16 -4.21
C ARG A 890 26.72 2.17 -3.53
N ARG A 891 27.04 1.08 -2.83
CA ARG A 891 28.39 0.78 -2.32
C ARG A 891 29.03 -0.29 -3.20
N PRO A 892 30.18 -0.04 -3.84
CA PRO A 892 30.97 -1.12 -4.43
C PRO A 892 31.51 -2.03 -3.31
N CYS A 893 31.64 -3.33 -3.58
CA CYS A 893 32.17 -4.31 -2.63
C CYS A 893 33.38 -5.08 -3.18
N THR A 894 34.12 -4.48 -4.12
CA THR A 894 35.29 -5.08 -4.78
C THR A 894 36.45 -5.33 -3.81
N PRO A 895 37.26 -6.40 -4.00
CA PRO A 895 38.41 -6.69 -3.13
C PRO A 895 39.40 -5.53 -2.99
N ALA A 896 39.70 -4.82 -4.08
CA ALA A 896 40.58 -3.66 -4.04
C ALA A 896 40.01 -2.51 -3.16
N ARG A 897 38.68 -2.30 -3.16
CA ARG A 897 38.05 -1.32 -2.26
C ARG A 897 38.16 -1.77 -0.81
N TRP A 898 37.94 -3.07 -0.55
CA TRP A 898 38.11 -3.66 0.78
C TRP A 898 39.52 -3.43 1.34
N GLU A 899 40.57 -3.74 0.59
CA GLU A 899 41.97 -3.53 1.02
C GLU A 899 42.27 -2.07 1.36
N ASN A 900 41.76 -1.12 0.55
CA ASN A 900 41.95 0.31 0.79
C ASN A 900 41.27 0.79 2.09
N PHE A 901 40.01 0.38 2.34
CA PHE A 901 39.31 0.75 3.58
C PHE A 901 39.81 -0.04 4.80
N ASP A 902 40.35 -1.25 4.63
CA ASP A 902 40.99 -2.01 5.71
C ASP A 902 42.21 -1.27 6.27
N ALA A 903 43.05 -0.73 5.37
CA ALA A 903 44.18 0.11 5.72
C ALA A 903 43.75 1.44 6.37
N GLU A 904 42.70 2.09 5.83
CA GLU A 904 42.16 3.34 6.38
C GLU A 904 41.60 3.15 7.81
N MET A 905 40.80 2.11 8.03
CA MET A 905 40.27 1.77 9.35
C MET A 905 41.39 1.38 10.34
N THR A 906 42.46 0.76 9.87
CA THR A 906 43.63 0.43 10.68
C THR A 906 44.37 1.69 11.13
N MET A 907 44.65 2.61 10.20
CA MET A 907 45.28 3.91 10.52
C MET A 907 44.39 4.77 11.45
N ALA A 908 43.07 4.78 11.23
CA ALA A 908 42.15 5.50 12.10
C ALA A 908 42.12 4.92 13.53
N TRP A 909 42.20 3.60 13.68
CA TRP A 909 42.31 2.94 14.98
C TRP A 909 43.63 3.25 15.69
N GLU A 910 44.75 3.17 14.97
CA GLU A 910 46.06 3.57 15.50
C GLU A 910 46.07 5.04 15.95
N ALA A 911 45.41 5.94 15.21
CA ALA A 911 45.25 7.34 15.61
C ALA A 911 44.50 7.50 16.94
N ILE A 912 43.42 6.73 17.18
CA ILE A 912 42.69 6.72 18.46
C ILE A 912 43.60 6.20 19.59
N CYS A 913 44.26 5.06 19.39
CA CYS A 913 45.18 4.50 20.39
C CYS A 913 46.33 5.47 20.72
N ASN A 914 46.93 6.12 19.72
CA ASN A 914 47.99 7.11 19.94
C ASN A 914 47.49 8.35 20.69
N ALA A 915 46.28 8.83 20.40
CA ALA A 915 45.67 9.98 21.08
C ALA A 915 45.34 9.68 22.55
N TYR A 916 44.88 8.46 22.88
CA TYR A 916 44.44 8.11 24.24
C TYR A 916 45.49 7.39 25.10
N CYS A 917 46.32 6.51 24.54
CA CYS A 917 47.28 5.68 25.28
C CYS A 917 48.68 6.30 25.45
N GLY A 918 48.85 7.57 25.07
CA GLY A 918 50.07 8.34 25.30
C GLY A 918 50.24 8.82 26.74
N GLU A 919 50.97 9.92 26.92
CA GLU A 919 51.23 10.53 28.25
C GLU A 919 49.93 10.99 28.95
N ASN A 920 48.91 11.37 28.16
CA ASN A 920 47.62 11.85 28.64
C ASN A 920 46.63 10.73 29.02
N TYR A 921 47.06 9.47 29.12
CA TYR A 921 46.17 8.35 29.42
C TYR A 921 45.39 8.55 30.73
N GLY A 922 44.06 8.49 30.64
CA GLY A 922 43.16 8.71 31.79
C GLY A 922 43.05 10.16 32.25
N SER A 923 43.62 11.12 31.52
CA SER A 923 43.42 12.55 31.77
C SER A 923 41.95 12.94 31.62
N ALA A 924 41.51 13.89 32.45
CA ALA A 924 40.22 14.56 32.33
C ALA A 924 40.32 15.93 31.63
N ASP A 925 41.51 16.29 31.11
CA ASP A 925 41.70 17.51 30.32
C ASP A 925 40.85 17.48 29.04
N PHE A 926 40.03 18.51 28.87
CA PHE A 926 39.11 18.64 27.75
C PHE A 926 39.86 18.73 26.41
N ASN A 927 41.01 19.43 26.37
CA ASN A 927 41.80 19.59 25.14
C ASN A 927 42.45 18.26 24.70
N ALA A 928 42.91 17.44 25.65
CA ALA A 928 43.37 16.09 25.37
C ALA A 928 42.25 15.18 24.84
N LEU A 929 41.07 15.21 25.46
CA LEU A 929 39.90 14.41 25.04
C LEU A 929 39.30 14.86 23.70
N GLU A 930 39.43 16.14 23.35
CA GLU A 930 39.04 16.71 22.05
C GLU A 930 39.74 16.03 20.87
N ASN A 931 41.04 15.74 20.97
CA ASN A 931 41.76 14.98 19.94
C ASN A 931 41.28 13.53 19.82
N VAL A 932 40.92 12.90 20.95
CA VAL A 932 40.44 11.51 21.00
C VAL A 932 39.04 11.40 20.40
N ARG A 933 38.15 12.34 20.73
CA ARG A 933 36.83 12.53 20.12
C ARG A 933 36.94 12.66 18.59
N ASP A 934 37.87 13.47 18.10
CA ASP A 934 38.04 13.69 16.66
C ASP A 934 38.55 12.45 15.92
N ALA A 935 39.47 11.69 16.52
CA ALA A 935 39.91 10.41 15.98
C ALA A 935 38.77 9.38 15.92
N ILE A 936 37.92 9.31 16.96
CA ILE A 936 36.71 8.44 16.98
C ILE A 936 35.73 8.84 15.87
N LEU A 937 35.48 10.14 15.68
CA LEU A 937 34.59 10.63 14.62
C LEU A 937 35.15 10.36 13.22
N ARG A 938 36.47 10.52 13.00
CA ARG A 938 37.12 10.15 11.72
C ARG A 938 37.03 8.65 11.43
N MET A 939 37.23 7.76 12.42
CA MET A 939 37.01 6.33 12.21
C MET A 939 35.54 6.01 11.88
N THR A 940 34.60 6.73 12.49
CA THR A 940 33.17 6.60 12.23
C THR A 940 32.81 7.03 10.79
N TYR A 941 33.40 8.13 10.29
CA TYR A 941 33.30 8.57 8.89
C TYR A 941 33.75 7.48 7.91
N TYR A 942 34.93 6.88 8.14
CA TYR A 942 35.44 5.84 7.27
C TYR A 942 34.61 4.55 7.34
N TRP A 943 34.04 4.20 8.49
CA TRP A 943 33.10 3.09 8.60
C TRP A 943 31.82 3.29 7.75
N TYR A 944 31.21 4.49 7.80
CA TYR A 944 30.05 4.82 6.96
C TYR A 944 30.39 4.98 5.47
N ASN A 945 31.65 5.27 5.13
CA ASN A 945 32.09 5.21 3.73
C ASN A 945 32.43 3.79 3.28
N PHE A 946 32.96 2.94 4.15
CA PHE A 946 33.22 1.54 3.87
C PHE A 946 31.93 0.74 3.65
N MET A 947 31.00 0.79 4.62
CA MET A 947 29.78 -0.04 4.72
C MET A 947 30.04 -1.54 4.49
N PRO A 948 30.82 -2.22 5.35
CA PRO A 948 31.29 -3.59 5.11
C PRO A 948 30.24 -4.68 5.38
N LEU A 949 29.01 -4.33 5.78
CA LEU A 949 27.96 -5.28 6.16
C LEU A 949 26.80 -5.26 5.18
N SER A 950 26.19 -6.42 4.94
CA SER A 950 25.00 -6.58 4.10
C SER A 950 23.81 -5.74 4.56
N ARG A 951 23.66 -5.58 5.89
CA ARG A 951 22.71 -4.67 6.55
C ARG A 951 23.30 -4.16 7.85
N GLY A 952 22.68 -3.13 8.43
CA GLY A 952 23.00 -2.67 9.80
C GLY A 952 24.27 -1.85 9.98
N SER A 953 25.06 -1.57 8.93
CA SER A 953 26.31 -0.77 9.04
C SER A 953 26.13 0.58 9.75
N ALA A 954 25.02 1.29 9.52
CA ALA A 954 24.72 2.55 10.18
C ALA A 954 24.61 2.41 11.71
N ALA A 955 23.75 1.49 12.17
CA ALA A 955 23.57 1.21 13.60
C ALA A 955 24.87 0.72 14.26
N VAL A 956 25.59 -0.20 13.61
CA VAL A 956 26.89 -0.72 14.13
C VAL A 956 27.93 0.39 14.26
N GLY A 957 28.00 1.31 13.29
CA GLY A 957 28.92 2.46 13.34
C GLY A 957 28.65 3.37 14.53
N PHE A 958 27.38 3.72 14.75
CA PHE A 958 26.97 4.56 15.86
C PHE A 958 27.18 3.89 17.22
N VAL A 959 26.90 2.58 17.33
CA VAL A 959 27.16 1.78 18.54
C VAL A 959 28.65 1.77 18.91
N VAL A 960 29.54 1.58 17.93
CA VAL A 960 30.99 1.63 18.17
C VAL A 960 31.43 3.03 18.56
N MET A 961 30.91 4.09 17.92
CA MET A 961 31.18 5.47 18.30
C MET A 961 30.82 5.74 19.76
N LEU A 962 29.62 5.34 20.22
CA LEU A 962 29.20 5.46 21.62
C LEU A 962 30.11 4.65 22.56
N GLY A 963 30.42 3.40 22.22
CA GLY A 963 31.28 2.53 23.03
C GLY A 963 32.70 3.06 23.20
N LEU A 964 33.26 3.71 22.17
CA LEU A 964 34.59 4.32 22.23
C LEU A 964 34.61 5.64 23.00
N LEU A 965 33.56 6.46 22.88
CA LEU A 965 33.39 7.65 23.71
C LEU A 965 33.31 7.24 25.20
N LEU A 966 32.49 6.24 25.53
CA LEU A 966 32.42 5.67 26.87
C LEU A 966 33.77 5.12 27.34
N ALA A 967 34.48 4.34 26.52
CA ALA A 967 35.82 3.83 26.83
C ALA A 967 36.81 4.96 27.22
N ALA A 968 36.68 6.12 26.57
CA ALA A 968 37.49 7.31 26.80
C ALA A 968 37.02 8.18 28.00
N ASN A 969 35.99 7.74 28.74
CA ASN A 969 35.31 8.47 29.83
C ASN A 969 34.45 9.65 29.36
N MET A 970 33.91 9.60 28.14
CA MET A 970 33.00 10.60 27.59
C MET A 970 31.59 10.02 27.43
N GLU A 971 30.64 10.50 28.23
CA GLU A 971 29.24 10.11 28.21
C GLU A 971 28.42 11.09 27.35
N PHE A 972 27.71 10.57 26.34
CA PHE A 972 26.86 11.36 25.45
C PHE A 972 25.41 11.38 25.95
N THR A 973 24.96 12.53 26.44
CA THR A 973 23.60 12.70 27.00
C THR A 973 22.56 13.22 26.00
N GLY A 974 23.00 13.76 24.86
CA GLY A 974 22.15 14.35 23.82
C GLY A 974 21.42 13.31 22.98
N SER A 975 20.66 13.73 21.98
CA SER A 975 20.06 12.85 20.97
C SER A 975 20.49 13.33 19.59
N ILE A 976 20.32 12.48 18.56
CA ILE A 976 20.52 12.91 17.17
C ILE A 976 19.46 14.00 16.87
N PRO A 977 19.84 15.13 16.24
CA PRO A 977 18.88 16.15 15.83
C PRO A 977 17.77 15.61 14.92
N GLN A 978 16.60 16.24 14.98
CA GLN A 978 15.48 15.95 14.07
C GLN A 978 15.94 16.06 12.60
N ASP A 979 15.43 15.15 11.77
CA ASP A 979 15.69 15.05 10.32
C ASP A 979 17.16 14.76 9.92
N LEU A 980 18.08 14.62 10.88
CA LEU A 980 19.49 14.28 10.62
C LEU A 980 19.73 12.76 10.57
N GLN A 981 20.28 12.27 9.46
CA GLN A 981 20.78 10.89 9.35
C GLN A 981 22.32 10.89 9.32
N VAL A 982 22.93 10.38 10.40
CA VAL A 982 24.38 10.52 10.66
C VAL A 982 25.23 9.68 9.70
N ASP A 983 24.71 8.58 9.13
CA ASP A 983 25.43 7.88 8.04
C ASP A 983 25.43 8.72 6.75
N TRP A 984 24.32 9.39 6.42
CA TRP A 984 24.24 10.29 5.26
C TRP A 984 25.18 11.50 5.34
N GLU A 985 25.40 12.07 6.53
CA GLU A 985 26.44 13.10 6.73
C GLU A 985 27.84 12.67 6.26
N ALA A 986 28.19 11.39 6.41
CA ALA A 986 29.46 10.84 5.95
C ALA A 986 29.44 10.42 4.47
N ILE A 987 28.34 9.80 4.02
CA ILE A 987 28.12 9.31 2.64
C ILE A 987 28.18 10.45 1.61
N LEU A 988 27.69 11.63 2.01
CA LEU A 988 27.50 12.82 1.18
C LEU A 988 28.62 13.86 1.33
N THR A 989 29.74 13.53 1.99
CA THR A 989 30.84 14.47 2.25
C THR A 989 32.18 13.84 1.88
N SER A 990 32.98 14.53 1.07
CA SER A 990 34.28 14.03 0.57
C SER A 990 35.44 14.17 1.56
N ASP A 991 35.36 15.15 2.47
CA ASP A 991 36.37 15.41 3.50
C ASP A 991 35.91 14.90 4.89
N PRO A 992 36.74 14.12 5.62
CA PRO A 992 36.40 13.66 6.95
C PRO A 992 36.24 14.79 7.98
N ASN A 993 36.95 15.92 7.85
CA ASN A 993 36.86 17.01 8.83
C ASN A 993 35.49 17.70 8.79
N SER A 994 34.95 17.89 7.59
CA SER A 994 33.62 18.43 7.36
C SER A 994 32.52 17.57 8.00
N PHE A 995 32.66 16.24 7.98
CA PHE A 995 31.80 15.33 8.77
C PHE A 995 32.00 15.51 10.28
N VAL A 996 33.25 15.53 10.74
CA VAL A 996 33.59 15.72 12.16
C VAL A 996 32.96 17.02 12.69
N ASP A 997 33.05 18.13 11.95
CA ASP A 997 32.50 19.43 12.33
C ASP A 997 30.97 19.50 12.19
N SER A 998 30.36 18.72 11.31
CA SER A 998 28.90 18.51 11.27
C SER A 998 28.40 17.83 12.54
N VAL A 999 29.04 16.71 12.94
CA VAL A 999 28.64 15.93 14.12
C VAL A 999 28.95 16.64 15.44
N LYS A 1000 30.11 17.30 15.55
CA LYS A 1000 30.52 18.07 16.75
C LYS A 1000 29.46 19.04 17.24
N LYS A 1001 28.77 19.74 16.32
CA LYS A 1001 27.83 20.84 16.62
C LYS A 1001 26.66 20.45 17.54
N TRP A 1002 26.29 19.17 17.57
CA TRP A 1002 25.24 18.63 18.45
C TRP A 1002 25.76 17.58 19.44
N LEU A 1003 26.89 16.92 19.12
CA LEU A 1003 27.62 16.05 20.05
C LEU A 1003 28.14 16.84 21.26
N TYR A 1004 28.63 18.06 21.06
CA TYR A 1004 28.88 19.06 22.10
C TYR A 1004 27.72 20.08 22.10
N PRO A 1005 27.25 20.62 23.25
CA PRO A 1005 27.72 20.43 24.63
C PRO A 1005 27.17 19.16 25.32
N SER A 1006 26.62 18.21 24.55
CA SER A 1006 26.00 16.98 25.06
C SER A 1006 26.97 15.93 25.62
N LEU A 1007 28.28 16.15 25.55
CA LEU A 1007 29.32 15.26 26.12
C LEU A 1007 29.69 15.69 27.54
N LYS A 1008 29.75 14.71 28.46
CA LYS A 1008 30.20 14.89 29.84
C LYS A 1008 31.36 13.95 30.14
N VAL A 1009 32.39 14.43 30.83
CA VAL A 1009 33.49 13.58 31.28
C VAL A 1009 33.06 12.83 32.55
N THR A 1010 32.79 11.53 32.46
CA THR A 1010 32.27 10.72 33.56
C THR A 1010 32.92 9.33 33.59
N THR A 1011 32.97 8.73 34.79
CA THR A 1011 33.44 7.33 34.97
C THR A 1011 32.34 6.41 35.51
N SER A 1012 31.10 6.89 35.62
CA SER A 1012 29.90 6.18 36.12
C SER A 1012 29.68 4.83 35.45
N TRP A 1013 29.95 4.74 34.14
CA TRP A 1013 29.80 3.50 33.37
C TRP A 1013 30.72 2.36 33.83
N LYS A 1014 31.79 2.66 34.57
CA LYS A 1014 32.71 1.65 35.14
C LYS A 1014 32.13 0.93 36.35
N ASP A 1015 31.09 1.49 36.97
CA ASP A 1015 30.37 0.87 38.07
C ASP A 1015 29.36 -0.18 37.58
N TYR A 1016 29.10 -0.24 36.27
CA TYR A 1016 28.27 -1.28 35.66
C TYR A 1016 28.98 -2.64 35.69
N PRO A 1017 28.26 -3.74 36.01
CA PRO A 1017 28.86 -5.07 36.02
C PRO A 1017 29.33 -5.47 34.62
N ASP A 1018 30.34 -6.35 34.57
CA ASP A 1018 30.95 -6.81 33.32
C ASP A 1018 29.93 -7.61 32.48
N ILE A 1019 29.67 -7.17 31.26
CA ILE A 1019 28.58 -7.70 30.42
C ILE A 1019 28.80 -9.17 30.07
N ALA A 1020 30.04 -9.56 29.75
CA ALA A 1020 30.35 -10.94 29.40
C ALA A 1020 30.13 -11.89 30.60
N SER A 1021 30.40 -11.44 31.83
CA SER A 1021 30.06 -12.22 33.03
C SER A 1021 28.58 -12.16 33.43
N THR A 1022 27.87 -11.09 33.06
CA THR A 1022 26.47 -10.86 33.48
C THR A 1022 25.48 -11.62 32.59
N PHE A 1023 25.81 -11.73 31.30
CA PHE A 1023 25.07 -12.43 30.26
C PHE A 1023 26.00 -13.44 29.56
N GLU A 1024 26.49 -14.41 30.35
CA GLU A 1024 27.47 -15.41 29.94
C GLU A 1024 27.03 -16.16 28.67
N THR A 1025 25.83 -16.74 28.65
CA THR A 1025 25.35 -17.57 27.55
C THR A 1025 24.52 -16.83 26.51
N THR A 1026 24.53 -17.29 25.26
CA THR A 1026 23.66 -16.80 24.18
C THR A 1026 22.18 -16.74 24.59
N GLY A 1027 21.68 -17.74 25.31
CA GLY A 1027 20.29 -17.76 25.82
C GLY A 1027 20.02 -16.68 26.87
N SER A 1028 21.00 -16.34 27.72
CA SER A 1028 20.88 -15.24 28.67
C SER A 1028 20.86 -13.87 27.98
N VAL A 1029 21.53 -13.73 26.84
CA VAL A 1029 21.47 -12.54 25.96
C VAL A 1029 20.10 -12.42 25.28
N VAL A 1030 19.56 -13.52 24.71
CA VAL A 1030 18.21 -13.53 24.12
C VAL A 1030 17.14 -13.15 25.16
N ALA A 1031 17.27 -13.65 26.40
CA ALA A 1031 16.42 -13.26 27.51
C ALA A 1031 16.56 -11.76 27.86
N ALA A 1032 17.79 -11.25 27.99
CA ALA A 1032 18.07 -9.84 28.28
C ALA A 1032 17.44 -8.88 27.25
N LEU A 1033 17.52 -9.23 25.96
CA LEU A 1033 16.93 -8.47 24.85
C LEU A 1033 15.39 -8.55 24.78
N SER A 1034 14.76 -9.44 25.56
CA SER A 1034 13.30 -9.67 25.57
C SER A 1034 12.61 -9.23 26.87
N CYS A 1035 13.38 -8.99 27.94
CA CYS A 1035 12.91 -8.78 29.30
C CYS A 1035 12.56 -7.30 29.59
N PHE A 1036 11.45 -6.81 29.03
CA PHE A 1036 11.04 -5.41 29.20
C PHE A 1036 10.08 -5.17 30.38
N ASP A 1037 9.17 -6.10 30.61
CA ASP A 1037 8.04 -5.96 31.52
C ASP A 1037 7.90 -7.18 32.47
N ASP A 1038 8.97 -8.01 32.58
CA ASP A 1038 9.08 -9.25 33.36
C ASP A 1038 9.84 -9.06 34.70
#